data_AF-A0A936KIY4-F1
#
_entry.id   AF-A0A936KIY4-F1
#
_cell.length_a   1.000
_cell.length_b   1.000
_cell.length_c   1.000
_cell.angle_alpha   90.00
_cell.angle_beta   90.00
_cell.angle_gamma   90.00
#
_symmetry.space_group_name_H-M   'P 1'
#
loop_
_entity.id
_entity.type
_entity.pdbx_description
1 polymer ?
#
loop_
_entity_poly.entity_id
_entity_poly.type
_entity_poly.pdbx_seq_one_letter_code
_entity_poly.pdbx_strand_id
1 'polypeptide(L)'
;MKKITKILLFLSLFAPIILFAQKKNNTFSINNVMLNDMTKRIEAKALILDENKKRPELINRSFIVTEEVNGERERLTIDRIKPLDNRMFRKDTFTVLFLVDVSGSMKTDDRITKARNAVVESIEEIEFSPSSKVFISTFANEISPLIEVNKDNIRGESSIIEIPKTGADTDLYRALSNKINEINKLPGTKVFILLSDGVDDTKKNPFYQNNPRLTPENVFKLCESLNDQYMIFPIGLGGGVDSTFLANIPLKTNNKEDYYIPTYDPNELKEIFINIFSYFTTNAIFYIIPDEGKYRGEKRNLRIEWRNGGISAKKDYKKGTIDAPYEYGQRKLNWLDWLLQFVIGTLIVGLIYLGLRYIIPLYKRKMFKKLFVQKYVPETNVIRKDPLTQDPFEEGDMVVVKCKQMVSLSTWDAIGHCPNYPGCMEYNNPCDGAGASETAGDFFSQRGIFKTFNWIFYGALGGFIGWILFAIKNLLKVRFHFDIIKSFFNLETVQNKLKDWKGSEQLLNNVKAVSDEVIVGIVIATGIIAALSFVEEKGESRKFSIIRVIARIIIGFILACFVFFYGALNQYLIFNGDVLLSGITNWLIFGIFLGIILSLWSSIIFYRGIFASVIACFVGFIVYHFLLILLPDAWSKLISFIVLGALLGGIIVSVISSLEDFEIKYLSPQQYWGVVKPISKWLRRGLEVWIGTEPKCYIFIKWEDELAKPMHAKLTLENDRVYIEPKFDTLLNGVLLPINAKTPLNNNDILQLGVGSVSKMQYMEKRKTK
;
A
#
# COMPACT_ATOMS: atom_id res chain seq x y z
N MET A 1 -57.27 -18.05 -28.59
CA MET A 1 -57.33 -17.75 -27.15
C MET A 1 -58.03 -18.80 -26.27
N LYS A 2 -59.06 -19.55 -26.71
CA LYS A 2 -59.76 -20.56 -25.86
C LYS A 2 -59.03 -21.90 -25.62
N LYS A 3 -57.91 -22.19 -26.29
CA LYS A 3 -57.11 -23.42 -26.07
C LYS A 3 -55.97 -23.25 -25.05
N ILE A 4 -55.47 -22.04 -24.84
CA ILE A 4 -54.37 -21.76 -23.90
C ILE A 4 -54.89 -21.69 -22.44
N THR A 5 -56.13 -21.22 -22.25
CA THR A 5 -56.77 -21.19 -20.92
C THR A 5 -57.10 -22.57 -20.37
N LYS A 6 -57.37 -23.58 -21.22
CA LYS A 6 -57.63 -24.95 -20.76
C LYS A 6 -56.36 -25.71 -20.34
N ILE A 7 -55.20 -25.37 -20.91
CA ILE A 7 -53.91 -25.96 -20.51
C ILE A 7 -53.41 -25.35 -19.20
N LEU A 8 -53.62 -24.05 -18.99
CA LEU A 8 -53.30 -23.38 -17.73
C LEU A 8 -54.22 -23.82 -16.57
N LEU A 9 -55.51 -24.10 -16.83
CA LEU A 9 -56.41 -24.62 -15.79
C LEU A 9 -56.12 -26.09 -15.43
N PHE A 10 -55.57 -26.88 -16.36
CA PHE A 10 -55.20 -28.28 -16.10
C PHE A 10 -53.88 -28.40 -15.32
N LEU A 11 -52.97 -27.44 -15.48
CA LEU A 11 -51.73 -27.32 -14.70
C LEU A 11 -51.96 -26.78 -13.27
N SER A 12 -53.05 -26.03 -13.03
CA SER A 12 -53.40 -25.55 -11.68
C SER A 12 -54.13 -26.57 -10.81
N LEU A 13 -54.61 -27.68 -11.39
CA LEU A 13 -55.33 -28.75 -10.68
C LEU A 13 -54.42 -29.91 -10.21
N PHE A 14 -53.12 -29.87 -10.54
CA PHE A 14 -52.12 -30.88 -10.14
C PHE A 14 -50.97 -30.35 -9.25
N ALA A 15 -51.11 -29.15 -8.69
CA ALA A 15 -50.23 -28.65 -7.63
C ALA A 15 -51.11 -28.17 -6.47
N PRO A 16 -51.35 -29.00 -5.44
CA PRO A 16 -50.29 -29.30 -4.47
C PRO A 16 -50.35 -30.74 -3.92
N ILE A 17 -49.50 -31.62 -4.44
CA ILE A 17 -48.78 -32.57 -3.56
C ILE A 17 -47.35 -32.02 -3.48
N ILE A 18 -47.24 -30.79 -2.98
CA ILE A 18 -45.97 -30.28 -2.48
C ILE A 18 -45.78 -31.01 -1.17
N LEU A 19 -44.69 -31.77 -1.08
CA LEU A 19 -44.16 -32.31 0.15
C LEU A 19 -44.43 -31.32 1.30
N PHE A 20 -45.22 -31.72 2.30
CA PHE A 20 -45.02 -31.26 3.66
C PHE A 20 -43.66 -31.82 4.13
N ALA A 21 -42.58 -31.35 3.53
CA ALA A 21 -41.29 -31.38 4.17
C ALA A 21 -41.40 -30.31 5.26
N GLN A 22 -41.63 -30.76 6.50
CA GLN A 22 -41.37 -29.92 7.67
C GLN A 22 -40.04 -29.23 7.45
N LYS A 23 -40.07 -27.92 7.23
CA LYS A 23 -38.89 -27.08 7.14
C LYS A 23 -38.20 -27.19 8.50
N LYS A 24 -37.18 -28.04 8.61
CA LYS A 24 -36.33 -28.13 9.80
C LYS A 24 -35.64 -26.77 9.94
N ASN A 25 -36.08 -25.96 10.89
CA ASN A 25 -35.46 -24.68 11.23
C ASN A 25 -34.22 -24.95 12.11
N ASN A 26 -33.25 -25.65 11.56
CA ASN A 26 -31.97 -25.77 12.24
C ASN A 26 -31.14 -24.51 11.94
N THR A 27 -30.74 -23.77 12.96
CA THR A 27 -29.96 -22.53 12.80
C THR A 27 -28.46 -22.83 12.90
N PHE A 28 -27.69 -22.30 11.96
CA PHE A 28 -26.24 -22.44 11.89
C PHE A 28 -25.66 -21.09 11.50
N SER A 29 -24.83 -20.53 12.38
CA SER A 29 -24.09 -19.30 12.14
C SER A 29 -22.59 -19.50 12.42
N ILE A 30 -21.76 -18.76 11.68
CA ILE A 30 -20.33 -18.64 11.95
C ILE A 30 -20.13 -17.25 12.54
N ASN A 31 -19.81 -17.19 13.82
CA ASN A 31 -19.66 -15.94 14.56
C ASN A 31 -18.37 -15.24 14.13
N ASN A 32 -17.28 -15.99 14.05
CA ASN A 32 -15.94 -15.46 13.77
C ASN A 32 -15.09 -16.46 12.97
N VAL A 33 -14.22 -15.96 12.09
CA VAL A 33 -13.23 -16.72 11.33
C VAL A 33 -11.88 -16.01 11.44
N MET A 34 -10.87 -16.71 11.95
CA MET A 34 -9.51 -16.18 12.07
C MET A 34 -8.48 -17.18 11.56
N LEU A 35 -7.51 -16.73 10.77
CA LEU A 35 -6.32 -17.52 10.46
C LEU A 35 -5.28 -17.32 11.58
N ASN A 36 -5.11 -18.35 12.41
CA ASN A 36 -4.23 -18.32 13.57
C ASN A 36 -2.79 -18.63 13.19
N ASP A 37 -1.90 -17.66 13.41
CA ASP A 37 -0.48 -17.72 13.05
C ASP A 37 0.30 -18.81 13.82
N MET A 38 -0.13 -19.15 15.04
CA MET A 38 0.53 -20.15 15.89
C MET A 38 0.10 -21.57 15.54
N THR A 39 -1.22 -21.78 15.46
CA THR A 39 -1.77 -23.11 15.17
C THR A 39 -1.70 -23.45 13.69
N LYS A 40 -1.42 -22.45 12.83
CA LYS A 40 -1.41 -22.60 11.37
C LYS A 40 -2.73 -23.17 10.88
N ARG A 41 -3.85 -22.69 11.40
CA ARG A 41 -5.19 -23.19 11.08
C ARG A 41 -6.16 -22.03 10.93
N ILE A 42 -7.18 -22.22 10.09
CA ILE A 42 -8.37 -21.36 10.12
C ILE A 42 -9.21 -21.85 11.30
N GLU A 43 -9.48 -20.95 12.23
CA GLU A 43 -10.34 -21.16 13.38
C GLU A 43 -11.68 -20.49 13.11
N ALA A 44 -12.71 -21.29 12.83
CA ALA A 44 -14.07 -20.82 12.66
C ALA A 44 -14.91 -21.15 13.89
N LYS A 45 -15.34 -20.12 14.62
CA LYS A 45 -16.23 -20.22 15.78
C LYS A 45 -17.67 -20.23 15.30
N ALA A 46 -18.42 -21.26 15.67
CA ALA A 46 -19.74 -21.52 15.13
C ALA A 46 -20.77 -21.86 16.22
N LEU A 47 -22.02 -21.50 15.92
CA LEU A 47 -23.21 -21.92 16.65
C LEU A 47 -24.02 -22.87 15.78
N ILE A 48 -24.31 -24.06 16.31
CA ILE A 48 -25.10 -25.09 15.62
C ILE A 48 -26.26 -25.51 16.50
N LEU A 49 -27.50 -25.24 16.07
CA LEU A 49 -28.72 -25.62 16.79
C LEU A 49 -29.52 -26.65 15.96
N ASP A 50 -29.90 -27.76 16.58
CA ASP A 50 -30.86 -28.74 16.03
C ASP A 50 -32.18 -28.59 16.80
N GLU A 51 -33.24 -28.13 16.15
CA GLU A 51 -34.50 -27.85 16.85
C GLU A 51 -35.21 -29.13 17.35
N ASN A 52 -34.94 -30.29 16.73
CA ASN A 52 -35.64 -31.53 17.06
C ASN A 52 -35.04 -32.27 18.25
N LYS A 53 -33.80 -31.94 18.61
CA LYS A 53 -33.09 -32.50 19.74
C LYS A 53 -32.38 -31.32 20.38
N LYS A 54 -32.82 -30.88 21.56
CA LYS A 54 -32.19 -29.85 22.41
C LYS A 54 -30.73 -30.21 22.83
N ARG A 55 -29.89 -30.63 21.89
CA ARG A 55 -28.54 -31.18 22.05
C ARG A 55 -27.73 -30.77 20.81
N PRO A 56 -26.53 -30.19 20.98
CA PRO A 56 -25.57 -30.11 19.88
C PRO A 56 -25.05 -31.52 19.58
N GLU A 57 -25.72 -32.26 18.68
CA GLU A 57 -25.20 -33.53 18.14
C GLU A 57 -24.10 -33.24 17.11
N LEU A 58 -22.97 -32.69 17.58
CA LEU A 58 -21.72 -32.57 16.80
C LEU A 58 -21.07 -33.94 16.52
N ILE A 59 -21.43 -34.97 17.29
CA ILE A 59 -20.64 -36.19 17.45
C ILE A 59 -20.80 -37.19 16.29
N ASN A 60 -21.75 -37.00 15.36
CA ASN A 60 -22.01 -38.00 14.31
C ASN A 60 -22.29 -37.42 12.91
N ARG A 61 -21.97 -36.15 12.65
CA ARG A 61 -22.25 -35.50 11.35
C ARG A 61 -20.97 -35.05 10.66
N SER A 62 -20.80 -35.48 9.41
CA SER A 62 -19.70 -35.03 8.56
C SER A 62 -20.00 -33.66 7.97
N PHE A 63 -19.12 -32.70 8.21
CA PHE A 63 -19.16 -31.36 7.63
C PHE A 63 -18.33 -31.29 6.34
N ILE A 64 -18.72 -30.40 5.45
CA ILE A 64 -17.96 -29.98 4.27
C ILE A 64 -17.60 -28.51 4.51
N VAL A 65 -16.32 -28.20 4.43
CA VAL A 65 -15.84 -26.81 4.44
C VAL A 65 -15.40 -26.48 3.04
N THR A 66 -15.91 -25.38 2.50
CA THR A 66 -15.46 -24.82 1.23
C THR A 66 -15.06 -23.38 1.43
N GLU A 67 -13.99 -22.97 0.78
CA GLU A 67 -13.57 -21.59 0.67
C GLU A 67 -13.89 -21.09 -0.74
N GLU A 68 -14.51 -19.92 -0.86
CA GLU A 68 -14.76 -19.26 -2.14
C GLU A 68 -13.84 -18.04 -2.28
N VAL A 69 -13.05 -18.01 -3.36
CA VAL A 69 -12.12 -16.94 -3.71
C VAL A 69 -12.35 -16.57 -5.18
N ASN A 70 -12.64 -15.31 -5.48
CA ASN A 70 -12.90 -14.82 -6.84
C ASN A 70 -13.94 -15.65 -7.63
N GLY A 71 -14.91 -16.25 -6.94
CA GLY A 71 -15.97 -17.09 -7.53
C GLY A 71 -15.58 -18.57 -7.73
N GLU A 72 -14.31 -18.92 -7.53
CA GLU A 72 -13.86 -20.32 -7.48
C GLU A 72 -14.06 -20.89 -6.08
N ARG A 73 -14.53 -22.14 -6.00
CA ARG A 73 -14.78 -22.83 -4.73
C ARG A 73 -13.86 -24.01 -4.57
N GLU A 74 -13.09 -23.97 -3.50
CA GLU A 74 -12.17 -25.03 -3.12
C GLU A 74 -12.63 -25.69 -1.83
N ARG A 75 -12.45 -27.01 -1.74
CA ARG A 75 -12.84 -27.78 -0.56
C ARG A 75 -11.66 -27.85 0.40
N LEU A 76 -11.85 -27.35 1.61
CA LEU A 76 -10.84 -27.39 2.66
C LEU A 76 -10.98 -28.65 3.54
N THR A 77 -9.86 -29.05 4.15
CA THR A 77 -9.82 -30.19 5.06
C THR A 77 -10.07 -29.73 6.49
N ILE A 78 -11.04 -30.34 7.16
CA ILE A 78 -11.25 -30.15 8.60
C ILE A 78 -10.22 -31.02 9.32
N ASP A 79 -9.32 -30.41 10.08
CA ASP A 79 -8.35 -31.13 10.91
C ASP A 79 -9.03 -31.67 12.17
N ARG A 80 -9.77 -30.81 12.89
CA ARG A 80 -10.57 -31.25 14.04
C ARG A 80 -11.73 -30.29 14.31
N ILE A 81 -12.77 -30.82 14.93
CA ILE A 81 -13.87 -30.03 15.47
C ILE A 81 -13.78 -30.14 16.99
N LYS A 82 -13.54 -29.02 17.67
CA LYS A 82 -13.58 -28.98 19.13
C LYS A 82 -14.99 -28.56 19.54
N PRO A 83 -15.84 -29.49 20.03
CA PRO A 83 -17.04 -29.07 20.74
C PRO A 83 -16.59 -28.28 21.96
N LEU A 84 -17.15 -27.08 22.13
CA LEU A 84 -17.00 -26.39 23.41
C LEU A 84 -17.96 -27.10 24.36
N ASP A 85 -17.42 -27.85 25.33
CA ASP A 85 -18.20 -28.43 26.42
C ASP A 85 -18.63 -27.31 27.38
N ASN A 86 -19.47 -26.41 26.88
CA ASN A 86 -20.24 -25.54 27.73
C ASN A 86 -21.31 -26.43 28.36
N ARG A 87 -21.02 -26.99 29.53
CA ARG A 87 -22.04 -27.66 30.36
C ARG A 87 -23.26 -26.75 30.56
N MET A 88 -23.07 -25.43 30.52
CA MET A 88 -24.11 -24.40 30.49
C MET A 88 -25.08 -24.51 29.29
N PHE A 89 -24.62 -24.94 28.11
CA PHE A 89 -25.46 -25.03 26.91
C PHE A 89 -26.19 -26.38 26.79
N ARG A 90 -25.86 -27.35 27.67
CA ARG A 90 -26.33 -28.74 27.54
C ARG A 90 -27.76 -28.97 28.03
N LYS A 91 -28.38 -28.03 28.77
CA LYS A 91 -29.75 -28.19 29.30
C LYS A 91 -30.45 -26.92 29.81
N ASP A 92 -29.76 -25.80 29.98
CA ASP A 92 -30.31 -24.70 30.78
C ASP A 92 -31.02 -23.65 29.91
N THR A 93 -32.26 -23.34 30.28
CA THR A 93 -32.95 -22.12 29.84
C THR A 93 -32.19 -20.94 30.41
N PHE A 94 -31.65 -20.04 29.59
CA PHE A 94 -30.99 -18.85 30.13
C PHE A 94 -32.03 -17.81 30.51
N THR A 95 -31.89 -17.25 31.70
CA THR A 95 -32.56 -16.01 32.08
C THR A 95 -31.52 -14.91 32.12
N VAL A 96 -31.51 -14.06 31.09
CA VAL A 96 -30.60 -12.92 31.00
C VAL A 96 -31.31 -11.70 31.56
N LEU A 97 -30.66 -10.94 32.44
CA LEU A 97 -31.15 -9.67 32.93
C LEU A 97 -30.11 -8.59 32.68
N PHE A 98 -30.49 -7.56 31.93
CA PHE A 98 -29.79 -6.27 31.91
C PHE A 98 -30.39 -5.38 33.00
N LEU A 99 -29.62 -5.11 34.04
CA LEU A 99 -29.94 -4.12 35.05
C LEU A 99 -29.17 -2.83 34.75
N VAL A 100 -29.89 -1.80 34.30
CA VAL A 100 -29.29 -0.55 33.80
C VAL A 100 -29.54 0.61 34.76
N ASP A 101 -28.47 1.23 35.21
CA ASP A 101 -28.52 2.45 35.99
C ASP A 101 -28.95 3.63 35.12
N VAL A 102 -30.03 4.31 35.53
CA VAL A 102 -30.58 5.49 34.86
C VAL A 102 -30.56 6.73 35.77
N SER A 103 -29.72 6.70 36.80
CA SER A 103 -29.52 7.79 37.75
C SER A 103 -28.91 9.05 37.12
N GLY A 104 -28.87 10.14 37.88
CA GLY A 104 -28.37 11.43 37.41
C GLY A 104 -26.92 11.39 36.88
N SER A 105 -26.03 10.61 37.49
CA SER A 105 -24.62 10.49 37.07
C SER A 105 -24.47 9.81 35.71
N MET A 106 -25.41 8.93 35.35
CA MET A 106 -25.47 8.24 34.06
C MET A 106 -25.96 9.12 32.91
N LYS A 107 -26.44 10.35 33.17
CA LYS A 107 -26.85 11.29 32.09
C LYS A 107 -25.68 11.98 31.39
N THR A 108 -24.47 11.90 31.95
CA THR A 108 -23.27 12.46 31.33
C THR A 108 -22.90 11.70 30.05
N ASP A 109 -22.41 12.40 29.04
CA ASP A 109 -21.87 11.82 27.78
C ASP A 109 -22.81 10.90 26.97
N ASP A 110 -24.14 11.10 27.09
CA ASP A 110 -25.17 10.29 26.42
C ASP A 110 -25.10 8.78 26.75
N ARG A 111 -24.53 8.45 27.92
CA ARG A 111 -24.28 7.07 28.39
C ARG A 111 -25.54 6.21 28.39
N ILE A 112 -26.67 6.72 28.89
CA ILE A 112 -27.94 5.96 28.96
C ILE A 112 -28.46 5.63 27.55
N THR A 113 -28.43 6.58 26.62
CA THR A 113 -28.89 6.34 25.24
C THR A 113 -28.00 5.33 24.54
N LYS A 114 -26.68 5.45 24.70
CA LYS A 114 -25.71 4.51 24.14
C LYS A 114 -25.82 3.12 24.75
N ALA A 115 -26.01 3.03 26.07
CA ALA A 115 -26.29 1.78 26.77
C ALA A 115 -27.55 1.11 26.23
N ARG A 116 -28.63 1.87 26.07
CA ARG A 116 -29.87 1.39 25.46
C ARG A 116 -29.62 0.84 24.06
N ASN A 117 -28.98 1.62 23.18
CA ASN A 117 -28.70 1.21 21.81
C ASN A 117 -27.83 -0.06 21.78
N ALA A 118 -26.80 -0.14 22.64
CA ALA A 118 -25.94 -1.30 22.74
C ALA A 118 -26.71 -2.56 23.16
N VAL A 119 -27.63 -2.46 24.11
CA VAL A 119 -28.50 -3.59 24.51
C VAL A 119 -29.40 -4.02 23.36
N VAL A 120 -30.05 -3.06 22.66
CA VAL A 120 -30.92 -3.34 21.51
C VAL A 120 -30.14 -4.04 20.39
N GLU A 121 -29.02 -3.46 19.96
CA GLU A 121 -28.19 -4.01 18.89
C GLU A 121 -27.63 -5.40 19.24
N SER A 122 -27.25 -5.62 20.50
CA SER A 122 -26.75 -6.92 20.94
C SER A 122 -27.84 -7.99 20.90
N ILE A 123 -29.07 -7.67 21.33
CA ILE A 123 -30.20 -8.59 21.25
C ILE A 123 -30.58 -8.91 19.79
N GLU A 124 -30.42 -7.96 18.88
CA GLU A 124 -30.66 -8.18 17.45
C GLU A 124 -29.61 -9.09 16.80
N GLU A 125 -28.34 -8.90 17.17
CA GLU A 125 -27.20 -9.63 16.60
C GLU A 125 -27.10 -11.06 17.16
N ILE A 126 -27.41 -11.24 18.44
CA ILE A 126 -27.27 -12.52 19.13
C ILE A 126 -28.52 -13.37 18.94
N GLU A 127 -28.33 -14.67 18.71
CA GLU A 127 -29.41 -15.64 18.66
C GLU A 127 -29.44 -16.45 19.96
N PHE A 128 -30.44 -16.18 20.82
CA PHE A 128 -30.68 -16.92 22.05
C PHE A 128 -31.48 -18.20 21.77
N SER A 129 -31.35 -19.21 22.64
CA SER A 129 -32.18 -20.42 22.58
C SER A 129 -33.67 -20.07 22.71
N PRO A 130 -34.60 -20.74 22.01
CA PRO A 130 -36.04 -20.45 22.05
C PRO A 130 -36.68 -20.53 23.44
N SER A 131 -36.05 -21.22 24.39
CA SER A 131 -36.50 -21.33 25.78
C SER A 131 -35.83 -20.35 26.74
N SER A 132 -34.90 -19.54 26.25
CA SER A 132 -34.23 -18.49 27.03
C SER A 132 -35.07 -17.22 27.01
N LYS A 133 -35.06 -16.50 28.13
CA LYS A 133 -35.75 -15.23 28.29
C LYS A 133 -34.74 -14.14 28.58
N VAL A 134 -34.88 -13.02 27.90
CA VAL A 134 -34.07 -11.82 28.12
C VAL A 134 -34.96 -10.78 28.78
N PHE A 135 -34.48 -10.21 29.86
CA PHE A 135 -35.17 -9.19 30.63
C PHE A 135 -34.33 -7.92 30.68
N ILE A 136 -35.02 -6.79 30.67
CA ILE A 136 -34.43 -5.48 30.94
C ILE A 136 -35.12 -4.90 32.17
N SER A 137 -34.33 -4.28 33.05
CA SER A 137 -34.82 -3.49 34.17
C SER A 137 -33.87 -2.32 34.39
N THR A 138 -34.43 -1.15 34.67
CA THR A 138 -33.72 0.06 35.04
C THR A 138 -33.85 0.37 36.53
N PHE A 139 -32.90 1.10 37.09
CA PHE A 139 -32.99 1.62 38.46
C PHE A 139 -32.39 3.02 38.60
N ALA A 140 -32.96 3.77 39.56
CA ALA A 140 -32.38 4.99 40.14
C ALA A 140 -32.89 5.07 41.59
N ASN A 141 -33.78 6.03 41.90
CA ASN A 141 -34.52 6.05 43.17
C ASN A 141 -35.63 4.98 43.24
N GLU A 142 -36.16 4.62 42.09
CA GLU A 142 -37.16 3.57 41.92
C GLU A 142 -36.55 2.45 41.09
N ILE A 143 -37.04 1.23 41.32
CA ILE A 143 -36.59 0.02 40.62
C ILE A 143 -37.75 -0.40 39.73
N SER A 144 -37.54 -0.38 38.42
CA SER A 144 -38.56 -0.79 37.43
C SER A 144 -38.86 -2.29 37.51
N PRO A 145 -40.03 -2.77 37.03
CA PRO A 145 -40.30 -4.20 36.89
C PRO A 145 -39.39 -4.86 35.83
N LEU A 146 -39.35 -6.20 35.81
CA LEU A 146 -38.70 -6.95 34.72
C LEU A 146 -39.55 -6.88 33.45
N ILE A 147 -38.97 -6.40 32.34
CA ILE A 147 -39.60 -6.35 31.02
C ILE A 147 -38.97 -7.43 30.14
N GLU A 148 -39.76 -8.40 29.66
CA GLU A 148 -39.28 -9.45 28.75
C GLU A 148 -39.10 -8.90 27.33
N VAL A 149 -37.91 -9.09 26.76
CA VAL A 149 -37.55 -8.58 25.43
C VAL A 149 -37.01 -9.68 24.52
N ASN A 150 -37.26 -9.52 23.22
CA ASN A 150 -36.84 -10.40 22.13
C ASN A 150 -36.70 -9.59 20.83
N LYS A 151 -36.27 -10.25 19.73
CA LYS A 151 -36.05 -9.57 18.44
C LYS A 151 -37.31 -8.93 17.86
N ASP A 152 -38.50 -9.42 18.22
CA ASP A 152 -39.76 -8.95 17.67
C ASP A 152 -40.30 -7.71 18.40
N ASN A 153 -40.03 -7.56 19.70
CA ASN A 153 -40.54 -6.44 20.51
C ASN A 153 -39.50 -5.37 20.86
N ILE A 154 -38.19 -5.64 20.76
CA ILE A 154 -37.12 -4.71 21.18
C ILE A 154 -37.11 -3.37 20.41
N ARG A 155 -37.56 -3.36 19.15
CA ARG A 155 -37.62 -2.15 18.30
C ARG A 155 -38.92 -1.33 18.45
N GLY A 156 -40.00 -1.97 18.90
CA GLY A 156 -41.34 -1.38 18.91
C GLY A 156 -41.66 -0.57 20.16
N GLU A 157 -40.98 -0.85 21.28
CA GLU A 157 -41.24 -0.19 22.56
C GLU A 157 -40.19 0.91 22.79
N SER A 158 -40.55 2.15 22.43
CA SER A 158 -39.77 3.34 22.76
C SER A 158 -39.59 3.55 24.28
N SER A 159 -40.32 2.78 25.11
CA SER A 159 -40.43 2.80 26.57
C SER A 159 -39.60 1.75 27.34
N ILE A 160 -38.84 0.84 26.71
CA ILE A 160 -38.15 -0.25 27.45
C ILE A 160 -37.10 0.26 28.45
N ILE A 161 -36.43 1.37 28.12
CA ILE A 161 -35.55 2.11 29.03
C ILE A 161 -36.08 3.55 29.03
N GLU A 162 -37.08 3.81 29.86
CA GLU A 162 -37.54 5.17 30.12
C GLU A 162 -36.44 5.94 30.87
N ILE A 163 -35.91 6.97 30.22
CA ILE A 163 -34.94 7.88 30.83
C ILE A 163 -35.73 8.79 31.78
N PRO A 164 -35.52 8.73 33.10
CA PRO A 164 -36.24 9.59 34.03
C PRO A 164 -35.99 11.06 33.69
N LYS A 165 -37.04 11.87 33.60
CA LYS A 165 -36.93 13.30 33.24
C LYS A 165 -36.12 14.11 34.24
N THR A 166 -36.06 13.69 35.50
CA THR A 166 -35.32 14.34 36.59
C THR A 166 -34.12 13.49 37.03
N GLY A 167 -33.04 14.15 37.48
CA GLY A 167 -31.86 13.45 38.01
C GLY A 167 -32.20 12.81 39.35
N ALA A 168 -32.45 11.51 39.35
CA ALA A 168 -32.70 10.74 40.55
C ALA A 168 -31.38 10.26 41.17
N ASP A 169 -31.35 10.27 42.50
CA ASP A 169 -30.37 9.61 43.38
C ASP A 169 -30.26 8.10 43.01
N THR A 170 -29.14 7.46 43.34
CA THR A 170 -28.83 6.07 42.92
C THR A 170 -29.02 5.10 44.10
N ASP A 171 -29.93 4.14 43.96
CA ASP A 171 -30.19 3.10 44.97
C ASP A 171 -29.76 1.72 44.47
N LEU A 172 -28.46 1.59 44.25
CA LEU A 172 -27.79 0.44 43.66
C LEU A 172 -27.93 -0.80 44.54
N TYR A 173 -27.74 -0.67 45.85
CA TYR A 173 -27.74 -1.84 46.75
C TYR A 173 -29.12 -2.48 46.85
N ARG A 174 -30.19 -1.67 46.87
CA ARG A 174 -31.57 -2.18 46.83
C ARG A 174 -31.91 -2.75 45.46
N ALA A 175 -31.48 -2.11 44.37
CA ALA A 175 -31.69 -2.61 43.02
C ALA A 175 -31.07 -4.01 42.83
N LEU A 176 -29.81 -4.18 43.22
CA LEU A 176 -29.12 -5.46 43.20
C LEU A 176 -29.85 -6.51 44.05
N SER A 177 -30.13 -6.19 45.31
CA SER A 177 -30.76 -7.14 46.24
C SER A 177 -32.15 -7.57 45.78
N ASN A 178 -32.94 -6.63 45.25
CA ASN A 178 -34.27 -6.90 44.75
C ASN A 178 -34.21 -7.78 43.49
N LYS A 179 -33.41 -7.38 42.50
CA LYS A 179 -33.37 -8.04 41.19
C LYS A 179 -32.70 -9.39 41.19
N ILE A 180 -31.70 -9.59 42.05
CA ILE A 180 -31.12 -10.92 42.29
C ILE A 180 -32.18 -11.86 42.86
N ASN A 181 -32.94 -11.44 43.87
CA ASN A 181 -34.00 -12.26 44.44
C ASN A 181 -35.17 -12.51 43.48
N GLU A 182 -35.50 -11.53 42.62
CA GLU A 182 -36.55 -11.65 41.61
C GLU A 182 -36.17 -12.66 40.51
N ILE A 183 -34.97 -12.51 39.93
CA ILE A 183 -34.52 -13.38 38.84
C ILE A 183 -34.21 -14.81 39.33
N ASN A 184 -33.81 -14.98 40.60
CA ASN A 184 -33.53 -16.29 41.20
C ASN A 184 -34.78 -17.20 41.26
N LYS A 185 -35.99 -16.62 41.17
CA LYS A 185 -37.26 -17.38 41.11
C LYS A 185 -37.57 -17.92 39.71
N LEU A 186 -36.89 -17.44 38.67
CA LEU A 186 -37.11 -17.83 37.28
C LEU A 186 -36.38 -19.15 36.95
N PRO A 187 -36.71 -19.87 35.86
CA PRO A 187 -36.07 -21.15 35.53
C PRO A 187 -34.71 -21.02 34.81
N GLY A 188 -33.79 -21.96 35.09
CA GLY A 188 -32.47 -22.15 34.44
C GLY A 188 -31.40 -21.10 34.76
N THR A 189 -30.26 -21.15 34.07
CA THR A 189 -29.04 -20.38 34.37
C THR A 189 -29.26 -18.87 34.29
N LYS A 190 -28.79 -18.15 35.31
CA LYS A 190 -28.99 -16.69 35.46
C LYS A 190 -27.76 -15.96 34.95
N VAL A 191 -27.97 -15.05 34.02
CA VAL A 191 -26.93 -14.14 33.52
C VAL A 191 -27.34 -12.74 33.89
N PHE A 192 -26.66 -12.16 34.86
CA PHE A 192 -26.96 -10.85 35.43
C PHE A 192 -25.92 -9.85 34.96
N ILE A 193 -26.34 -8.93 34.09
CA ILE A 193 -25.48 -7.88 33.55
C ILE A 193 -25.87 -6.59 34.26
N LEU A 194 -25.00 -6.08 35.13
CA LEU A 194 -25.18 -4.78 35.79
C LEU A 194 -24.44 -3.73 34.98
N LEU A 195 -25.12 -2.64 34.62
CA LEU A 195 -24.48 -1.46 34.04
C LEU A 195 -24.70 -0.28 34.99
N SER A 196 -23.63 0.21 35.63
CA SER A 196 -23.71 1.30 36.60
C SER A 196 -22.35 2.01 36.74
N ASP A 197 -22.34 3.19 37.32
CA ASP A 197 -21.11 3.80 37.82
C ASP A 197 -20.70 3.27 39.20
N GLY A 198 -21.50 2.40 39.83
CA GLY A 198 -21.16 1.76 41.11
C GLY A 198 -21.40 2.64 42.33
N VAL A 199 -21.86 3.88 42.17
CA VAL A 199 -22.07 4.80 43.29
C VAL A 199 -23.48 4.64 43.84
N ASP A 200 -23.59 4.31 45.12
CA ASP A 200 -24.86 4.28 45.86
C ASP A 200 -25.04 5.62 46.61
N ASP A 201 -26.00 6.45 46.17
CA ASP A 201 -26.35 7.72 46.83
C ASP A 201 -27.84 7.73 47.19
N THR A 202 -28.16 7.20 48.37
CA THR A 202 -29.54 7.04 48.82
C THR A 202 -30.01 8.14 49.77
N LYS A 203 -29.27 9.26 49.88
CA LYS A 203 -29.49 10.26 50.93
C LYS A 203 -30.87 10.90 50.88
N LYS A 204 -31.42 11.15 49.68
CA LYS A 204 -32.73 11.80 49.50
C LYS A 204 -33.82 10.81 49.08
N ASN A 205 -33.55 9.51 49.07
CA ASN A 205 -34.51 8.51 48.64
C ASN A 205 -35.61 8.31 49.71
N PRO A 206 -36.91 8.57 49.40
CA PRO A 206 -38.02 8.46 50.34
C PRO A 206 -38.20 7.06 50.94
N PHE A 207 -37.75 6.01 50.24
CA PHE A 207 -37.85 4.63 50.72
C PHE A 207 -37.19 4.44 52.09
N TYR A 208 -36.05 5.11 52.32
CA TYR A 208 -35.28 4.99 53.56
C TYR A 208 -35.76 5.90 54.69
N GLN A 209 -36.86 6.64 54.51
CA GLN A 209 -37.52 7.31 55.63
C GLN A 209 -38.16 6.29 56.59
N ASN A 210 -38.61 5.15 56.04
CA ASN A 210 -39.32 4.10 56.79
C ASN A 210 -38.60 2.74 56.76
N ASN A 211 -37.43 2.63 56.13
CA ASN A 211 -36.68 1.38 55.96
C ASN A 211 -35.19 1.59 56.28
N PRO A 212 -34.49 0.57 56.82
CA PRO A 212 -33.05 0.64 57.06
C PRO A 212 -32.28 0.73 55.73
N ARG A 213 -31.20 1.51 55.71
CA ARG A 213 -30.28 1.58 54.57
C ARG A 213 -29.50 0.29 54.40
N LEU A 214 -29.37 -0.17 53.16
CA LEU A 214 -28.52 -1.30 52.83
C LEU A 214 -27.06 -0.86 52.75
N THR A 215 -26.15 -1.77 53.06
CA THR A 215 -24.70 -1.58 52.94
C THR A 215 -24.10 -2.53 51.90
N PRO A 216 -22.86 -2.29 51.43
CA PRO A 216 -22.16 -3.22 50.55
C PRO A 216 -22.13 -4.66 51.08
N GLU A 217 -21.95 -4.84 52.39
CA GLU A 217 -21.93 -6.16 53.05
C GLU A 217 -23.25 -6.91 52.90
N ASN A 218 -24.39 -6.21 52.82
CA ASN A 218 -25.67 -6.87 52.57
C ASN A 218 -25.70 -7.48 51.17
N VAL A 219 -25.19 -6.75 50.17
CA VAL A 219 -25.08 -7.24 48.78
C VAL A 219 -24.08 -8.38 48.68
N PHE A 220 -22.90 -8.26 49.30
CA PHE A 220 -21.88 -9.30 49.26
C PHE A 220 -22.35 -10.61 49.91
N LYS A 221 -23.05 -10.55 51.05
CA LYS A 221 -23.65 -11.75 51.67
C LYS A 221 -24.68 -12.41 50.76
N LEU A 222 -25.45 -11.61 50.00
CA LEU A 222 -26.39 -12.14 49.01
C LEU A 222 -25.62 -12.83 47.88
N CYS A 223 -24.58 -12.21 47.33
CA CYS A 223 -23.72 -12.81 46.31
C CYS A 223 -23.08 -14.13 46.77
N GLU A 224 -22.60 -14.20 48.02
CA GLU A 224 -22.01 -15.41 48.62
C GLU A 224 -23.03 -16.56 48.73
N SER A 225 -24.33 -16.24 48.83
CA SER A 225 -25.42 -17.22 48.90
C SER A 225 -25.87 -17.78 47.54
N LEU A 226 -25.38 -17.23 46.42
CA LEU A 226 -25.76 -17.65 45.08
C LEU A 226 -25.05 -18.95 44.69
N ASN A 227 -25.74 -19.82 43.94
CA ASN A 227 -25.16 -21.05 43.43
C ASN A 227 -24.38 -20.82 42.11
N ASP A 228 -23.67 -21.85 41.65
CA ASP A 228 -22.86 -21.80 40.42
C ASP A 228 -23.68 -21.64 39.12
N GLN A 229 -25.02 -21.67 39.19
CA GLN A 229 -25.90 -21.41 38.04
C GLN A 229 -26.17 -19.91 37.86
N TYR A 230 -25.65 -19.07 38.75
CA TYR A 230 -25.74 -17.63 38.68
C TYR A 230 -24.43 -17.05 38.14
N MET A 231 -24.53 -16.16 37.16
CA MET A 231 -23.40 -15.43 36.59
C MET A 231 -23.65 -13.94 36.71
N ILE A 232 -22.63 -13.20 37.15
CA ILE A 232 -22.71 -11.75 37.36
C ILE A 232 -21.58 -11.05 36.61
N PHE A 233 -21.97 -10.11 35.75
CA PHE A 233 -21.07 -9.28 34.96
C PHE A 233 -21.36 -7.81 35.27
N PRO A 234 -20.72 -7.22 36.30
CA PRO A 234 -20.78 -5.79 36.53
C PRO A 234 -19.93 -5.05 35.51
N ILE A 235 -20.53 -4.05 34.87
CA ILE A 235 -19.93 -3.18 33.88
C ILE A 235 -19.92 -1.77 34.46
N GLY A 236 -18.72 -1.28 34.75
CA GLY A 236 -18.50 0.06 35.27
C GLY A 236 -18.45 1.07 34.13
N LEU A 237 -19.37 2.04 34.09
CA LEU A 237 -19.49 2.98 32.98
C LEU A 237 -19.04 4.41 33.35
N GLY A 238 -17.90 4.85 32.79
CA GLY A 238 -17.41 6.23 32.83
C GLY A 238 -16.29 6.53 33.83
N GLY A 239 -15.92 7.81 33.95
CA GLY A 239 -14.73 8.24 34.72
C GLY A 239 -14.90 8.34 36.25
N GLY A 240 -16.14 8.34 36.75
CA GLY A 240 -16.47 8.49 38.18
C GLY A 240 -16.85 7.18 38.87
N VAL A 241 -16.41 6.04 38.32
CA VAL A 241 -16.91 4.72 38.70
C VAL A 241 -16.32 4.26 40.05
N ASP A 242 -17.16 3.78 40.97
CA ASP A 242 -16.73 2.98 42.12
C ASP A 242 -16.35 1.56 41.68
N SER A 243 -15.18 1.48 41.06
CA SER A 243 -14.59 0.22 40.61
C SER A 243 -14.28 -0.72 41.78
N THR A 244 -14.13 -0.21 43.00
CA THR A 244 -13.84 -1.05 44.18
C THR A 244 -15.06 -1.86 44.56
N PHE A 245 -16.24 -1.24 44.63
CA PHE A 245 -17.48 -1.96 44.90
C PHE A 245 -17.80 -2.95 43.78
N LEU A 246 -17.81 -2.48 42.52
CA LEU A 246 -18.18 -3.32 41.37
C LEU A 246 -17.23 -4.50 41.15
N ALA A 247 -15.91 -4.31 41.36
CA ALA A 247 -14.94 -5.40 41.24
C ALA A 247 -15.05 -6.44 42.37
N ASN A 248 -15.60 -6.06 43.53
CA ASN A 248 -15.78 -7.00 44.64
C ASN A 248 -17.02 -7.90 44.47
N ILE A 249 -18.04 -7.48 43.71
CA ILE A 249 -19.23 -8.32 43.45
C ILE A 249 -18.86 -9.71 42.91
N PRO A 250 -18.11 -9.87 41.79
CA PRO A 250 -17.78 -11.19 41.25
C PRO A 250 -16.83 -11.99 42.16
N LEU A 251 -16.02 -11.32 42.99
CA LEU A 251 -15.16 -12.01 43.96
C LEU A 251 -15.94 -12.66 45.12
N LYS A 252 -17.21 -12.28 45.26
CA LYS A 252 -18.13 -12.74 46.30
C LYS A 252 -19.12 -13.78 45.81
N THR A 253 -19.13 -14.11 44.52
CA THR A 253 -19.95 -15.20 43.99
C THR A 253 -19.16 -16.52 43.98
N ASN A 254 -19.87 -17.64 43.90
CA ASN A 254 -19.25 -18.96 43.80
C ASN A 254 -18.79 -19.30 42.36
N ASN A 255 -19.18 -18.49 41.38
CA ASN A 255 -18.94 -18.75 39.96
C ASN A 255 -17.62 -18.11 39.47
N LYS A 256 -16.68 -18.95 39.04
CA LYS A 256 -15.33 -18.52 38.62
C LYS A 256 -15.31 -17.76 37.30
N GLU A 257 -16.40 -17.79 36.54
CA GLU A 257 -16.53 -17.07 35.28
C GLU A 257 -17.06 -15.65 35.46
N ASP A 258 -17.40 -15.24 36.69
CA ASP A 258 -17.84 -13.88 36.99
C ASP A 258 -16.64 -12.94 37.00
N TYR A 259 -16.76 -11.79 36.33
CA TYR A 259 -15.73 -10.77 36.33
C TYR A 259 -16.30 -9.38 36.12
N TYR A 260 -15.55 -8.39 36.60
CA TYR A 260 -15.85 -6.98 36.45
C TYR A 260 -15.24 -6.43 35.15
N ILE A 261 -16.00 -5.57 34.46
CA ILE A 261 -15.62 -4.98 33.19
C ILE A 261 -15.63 -3.45 33.32
N PRO A 262 -14.46 -2.81 33.45
CA PRO A 262 -14.38 -1.35 33.39
C PRO A 262 -14.51 -0.90 31.93
N THR A 263 -15.37 0.07 31.65
CA THR A 263 -15.43 0.74 30.35
C THR A 263 -15.64 2.23 30.52
N TYR A 264 -14.79 3.02 29.85
CA TYR A 264 -14.85 4.47 29.88
C TYR A 264 -15.63 5.03 28.67
N ASP A 265 -15.77 4.23 27.60
CA ASP A 265 -16.49 4.57 26.38
C ASP A 265 -17.78 3.75 26.25
N PRO A 266 -18.96 4.38 26.33
CA PRO A 266 -20.24 3.69 26.21
C PRO A 266 -20.46 3.04 24.83
N ASN A 267 -19.68 3.39 23.81
CA ASN A 267 -19.76 2.75 22.50
C ASN A 267 -19.17 1.33 22.48
N GLU A 268 -18.35 0.95 23.47
CA GLU A 268 -17.80 -0.41 23.60
C GLU A 268 -18.81 -1.42 24.16
N LEU A 269 -19.92 -0.93 24.73
CA LEU A 269 -20.91 -1.77 25.41
C LEU A 269 -21.45 -2.89 24.51
N LYS A 270 -21.64 -2.62 23.22
CA LYS A 270 -22.08 -3.64 22.27
C LYS A 270 -21.07 -4.78 22.13
N GLU A 271 -19.80 -4.47 21.91
CA GLU A 271 -18.75 -5.50 21.81
C GLU A 271 -18.58 -6.25 23.14
N ILE A 272 -18.68 -5.54 24.27
CA ILE A 272 -18.66 -6.16 25.61
C ILE A 272 -19.80 -7.17 25.74
N PHE A 273 -21.03 -6.78 25.40
CA PHE A 273 -22.18 -7.69 25.40
C PHE A 273 -21.95 -8.85 24.45
N ILE A 274 -21.57 -8.61 23.20
CA ILE A 274 -21.27 -9.67 22.23
C ILE A 274 -20.20 -10.61 22.75
N ASN A 275 -19.16 -10.13 23.43
CA ASN A 275 -18.10 -10.97 23.99
C ASN A 275 -18.61 -11.83 25.15
N ILE A 276 -19.32 -11.22 26.12
CA ILE A 276 -20.01 -11.92 27.22
C ILE A 276 -20.89 -13.02 26.62
N PHE A 277 -21.73 -12.68 25.65
CA PHE A 277 -22.64 -13.63 25.02
C PHE A 277 -21.93 -14.62 24.10
N SER A 278 -20.81 -14.29 23.46
CA SER A 278 -20.06 -15.21 22.58
C SER A 278 -19.52 -16.41 23.33
N TYR A 279 -19.22 -16.22 24.62
CA TYR A 279 -18.86 -17.28 25.55
C TYR A 279 -20.02 -18.27 25.72
N PHE A 280 -21.26 -17.77 25.69
CA PHE A 280 -22.48 -18.56 25.82
C PHE A 280 -23.08 -18.99 24.48
N THR A 281 -22.80 -18.33 23.35
CA THR A 281 -23.47 -18.53 22.05
C THR A 281 -22.60 -19.25 21.03
N THR A 282 -21.42 -19.74 21.40
CA THR A 282 -20.57 -20.59 20.55
C THR A 282 -20.54 -22.00 21.12
N ASN A 283 -20.86 -23.01 20.31
CA ASN A 283 -20.83 -24.41 20.76
C ASN A 283 -19.85 -25.30 19.98
N ALA A 284 -19.23 -24.78 18.92
CA ALA A 284 -18.21 -25.48 18.14
C ALA A 284 -17.08 -24.55 17.66
N ILE A 285 -15.85 -25.07 17.67
CA ILE A 285 -14.72 -24.48 16.96
C ILE A 285 -14.25 -25.46 15.89
N PHE A 286 -14.29 -25.03 14.62
CA PHE A 286 -13.73 -25.76 13.50
C PHE A 286 -12.28 -25.33 13.31
N TYR A 287 -11.37 -26.29 13.42
CA TYR A 287 -9.98 -26.12 13.04
C TYR A 287 -9.81 -26.68 11.62
N ILE A 288 -9.62 -25.78 10.67
CA ILE A 288 -9.58 -26.08 9.25
C ILE A 288 -8.14 -25.89 8.77
N ILE A 289 -7.66 -26.86 8.00
CA ILE A 289 -6.39 -26.77 7.29
C ILE A 289 -6.63 -25.83 6.10
N PRO A 290 -6.02 -24.63 6.09
CA PRO A 290 -6.05 -23.74 4.94
C PRO A 290 -5.36 -24.41 3.76
N ASP A 291 -5.76 -24.04 2.55
CA ASP A 291 -5.03 -24.52 1.38
C ASP A 291 -3.62 -23.91 1.32
N GLU A 292 -2.67 -24.65 0.76
CA GLU A 292 -1.32 -24.16 0.59
C GLU A 292 -1.34 -23.00 -0.42
N GLY A 293 -0.93 -21.81 0.01
CA GLY A 293 -1.13 -20.65 -0.82
C GLY A 293 -0.75 -19.33 -0.19
N LYS A 294 -0.96 -18.27 -0.98
CA LYS A 294 -0.67 -16.89 -0.60
C LYS A 294 -1.97 -16.16 -0.34
N TYR A 295 -2.09 -15.60 0.85
CA TYR A 295 -3.20 -14.76 1.27
C TYR A 295 -2.80 -13.30 1.09
N ARG A 296 -3.39 -12.62 0.11
CA ARG A 296 -2.99 -11.25 -0.30
C ARG A 296 -3.93 -10.15 0.19
N GLY A 297 -4.82 -10.48 1.12
CA GLY A 297 -5.90 -9.62 1.57
C GLY A 297 -7.13 -9.66 0.66
N GLU A 298 -7.19 -10.63 -0.26
CA GLU A 298 -8.39 -10.86 -1.05
C GLU A 298 -9.57 -11.30 -0.17
N LYS A 299 -10.78 -10.92 -0.57
CA LYS A 299 -12.00 -11.32 0.11
C LYS A 299 -12.24 -12.83 -0.08
N ARG A 300 -12.30 -13.56 1.03
CA ARG A 300 -12.51 -15.01 1.06
C ARG A 300 -13.81 -15.31 1.81
N ASN A 301 -14.66 -16.16 1.25
CA ASN A 301 -15.89 -16.59 1.91
C ASN A 301 -15.72 -18.02 2.43
N LEU A 302 -15.68 -18.18 3.74
CA LEU A 302 -15.67 -19.50 4.36
C LEU A 302 -17.10 -19.98 4.49
N ARG A 303 -17.41 -21.12 3.87
CA ARG A 303 -18.69 -21.81 3.99
C ARG A 303 -18.51 -23.14 4.69
N ILE A 304 -19.32 -23.38 5.71
CA ILE A 304 -19.40 -24.68 6.37
C ILE A 304 -20.80 -25.23 6.11
N GLU A 305 -20.88 -26.47 5.63
CA GLU A 305 -22.10 -27.14 5.18
C GLU A 305 -22.19 -28.55 5.78
N TRP A 306 -23.41 -29.02 6.07
CA TRP A 306 -23.62 -30.44 6.35
C TRP A 306 -23.58 -31.29 5.07
N ARG A 307 -22.83 -32.39 5.09
CA ARG A 307 -22.68 -33.30 3.94
C ARG A 307 -24.02 -33.84 3.40
N ASN A 308 -25.04 -33.98 4.26
CA ASN A 308 -26.34 -34.52 3.87
C ASN A 308 -27.32 -33.44 3.36
N GLY A 309 -26.84 -32.21 3.15
CA GLY A 309 -27.65 -31.07 2.72
C GLY A 309 -28.53 -30.49 3.82
N GLY A 310 -28.99 -29.26 3.60
CA GLY A 310 -30.05 -28.61 4.40
C GLY A 310 -29.61 -27.44 5.28
N ILE A 311 -28.34 -27.34 5.67
CA ILE A 311 -27.85 -26.20 6.47
C ILE A 311 -26.43 -25.83 6.07
N SER A 312 -26.19 -24.54 5.85
CA SER A 312 -24.85 -24.00 5.68
C SER A 312 -24.74 -22.59 6.25
N ALA A 313 -23.61 -22.27 6.86
CA ALA A 313 -23.26 -20.93 7.30
C ALA A 313 -22.12 -20.39 6.44
N LYS A 314 -22.09 -19.07 6.24
CA LYS A 314 -21.05 -18.36 5.48
C LYS A 314 -20.51 -17.18 6.28
N LYS A 315 -19.21 -16.95 6.25
CA LYS A 315 -18.57 -15.76 6.82
C LYS A 315 -17.40 -15.31 5.95
N ASP A 316 -17.33 -14.01 5.73
CA ASP A 316 -16.22 -13.40 4.99
C ASP A 316 -15.01 -13.18 5.90
N TYR A 317 -13.81 -13.41 5.39
CA TYR A 317 -12.56 -13.11 6.07
C TYR A 317 -11.47 -12.68 5.07
N LYS A 318 -10.41 -12.02 5.57
CA LYS A 318 -9.27 -11.51 4.77
C LYS A 318 -7.98 -11.68 5.56
N LYS A 319 -6.88 -11.97 4.88
CA LYS A 319 -5.55 -12.06 5.49
C LYS A 319 -4.45 -11.57 4.56
N GLY A 320 -3.49 -10.81 5.07
CA GLY A 320 -2.32 -10.32 4.32
C GLY A 320 -2.60 -9.08 3.49
N THR A 321 -1.63 -8.57 2.76
CA THR A 321 -1.84 -7.50 1.76
C THR A 321 -1.18 -7.87 0.44
N ILE A 322 -1.40 -7.07 -0.61
CA ILE A 322 -0.81 -7.38 -1.91
C ILE A 322 0.72 -7.36 -1.87
N ASP A 323 1.29 -6.37 -1.18
CA ASP A 323 2.74 -6.17 -1.10
C ASP A 323 3.34 -6.93 0.11
N ALA A 324 2.51 -7.40 1.05
CA ALA A 324 2.90 -8.27 2.16
C ALA A 324 1.96 -9.48 2.29
N PRO A 325 2.03 -10.46 1.37
CA PRO A 325 1.20 -11.65 1.43
C PRO A 325 1.55 -12.51 2.65
N TYR A 326 0.53 -13.18 3.20
CA TYR A 326 0.72 -14.21 4.19
C TYR A 326 0.84 -15.57 3.49
N GLU A 327 1.99 -16.23 3.62
CA GLU A 327 2.26 -17.52 3.00
C GLU A 327 1.90 -18.68 3.96
N TYR A 328 0.95 -19.51 3.55
CA TYR A 328 0.55 -20.72 4.28
C TYR A 328 1.01 -21.98 3.54
N GLY A 329 1.44 -23.00 4.28
CA GLY A 329 1.90 -24.28 3.70
C GLY A 329 3.24 -24.21 2.95
N GLN A 330 3.63 -23.02 2.48
CA GLN A 330 4.87 -22.83 1.75
C GLN A 330 6.11 -22.95 2.64
N ARG A 331 7.16 -23.54 2.08
CA ARG A 331 8.47 -23.62 2.72
C ARG A 331 8.97 -22.21 3.00
N LYS A 332 9.21 -21.90 4.28
CA LYS A 332 9.86 -20.64 4.66
C LYS A 332 11.26 -20.58 4.04
N LEU A 333 11.58 -19.45 3.43
CA LEU A 333 12.90 -19.19 2.87
C LEU A 333 13.94 -19.24 3.99
N ASN A 334 14.95 -20.08 3.82
CA ASN A 334 16.10 -20.15 4.71
C ASN A 334 17.20 -19.19 4.23
N TRP A 335 18.30 -19.11 4.99
CA TRP A 335 19.40 -18.20 4.63
C TRP A 335 20.05 -18.56 3.28
N LEU A 336 20.08 -19.84 2.89
CA LEU A 336 20.60 -20.29 1.60
C LEU A 336 19.71 -19.81 0.44
N ASP A 337 18.39 -19.78 0.64
CA ASP A 337 17.46 -19.25 -0.37
C ASP A 337 17.71 -17.76 -0.60
N TRP A 338 17.90 -16.99 0.48
CA TRP A 338 18.25 -15.57 0.39
C TRP A 338 19.60 -15.35 -0.30
N LEU A 339 20.61 -16.19 0.01
CA LEU A 339 21.91 -16.13 -0.65
C LEU A 339 21.79 -16.45 -2.15
N LEU A 340 21.04 -17.49 -2.51
CA LEU A 340 20.80 -17.87 -3.89
C LEU A 340 20.10 -16.74 -4.66
N GLN A 341 19.09 -16.12 -4.06
CA GLN A 341 18.41 -14.96 -4.63
C GLN A 341 19.36 -13.76 -4.78
N PHE A 342 20.24 -13.51 -3.82
CA PHE A 342 21.26 -12.47 -3.91
C PHE A 342 22.24 -12.72 -5.06
N VAL A 343 22.73 -13.96 -5.22
CA VAL A 343 23.63 -14.35 -6.31
C VAL A 343 22.94 -14.20 -7.66
N ILE A 344 21.69 -14.67 -7.78
CA ILE A 344 20.90 -14.53 -9.01
C ILE A 344 20.59 -13.06 -9.31
N GLY A 345 20.21 -12.26 -8.31
CA GLY A 345 19.99 -10.83 -8.48
C GLY A 345 21.24 -10.09 -8.95
N THR A 346 22.40 -10.43 -8.37
CA THR A 346 23.70 -9.92 -8.81
C THR A 346 24.00 -10.33 -10.25
N LEU A 347 23.72 -11.58 -10.62
CA LEU A 347 23.88 -12.08 -11.98
C LEU A 347 22.96 -11.35 -12.97
N ILE A 348 21.70 -11.09 -12.62
CA ILE A 348 20.75 -10.32 -13.45
C ILE A 348 21.28 -8.91 -13.70
N VAL A 349 21.68 -8.18 -12.64
CA VAL A 349 22.24 -6.83 -12.77
C VAL A 349 23.56 -6.85 -13.57
N GLY A 350 24.39 -7.87 -13.36
CA GLY A 350 25.62 -8.10 -14.13
C GLY A 350 25.36 -8.36 -15.61
N LEU A 351 24.34 -9.16 -15.95
CA LEU A 351 23.92 -9.40 -17.33
C LEU A 351 23.37 -8.14 -17.99
N ILE A 352 22.61 -7.32 -17.27
CA ILE A 352 22.16 -6.01 -17.75
C ILE A 352 23.38 -5.13 -18.06
N TYR A 353 24.36 -5.08 -17.16
CA TYR A 353 25.60 -4.34 -17.38
C TYR A 353 26.37 -4.83 -18.62
N LEU A 354 26.60 -6.14 -18.74
CA LEU A 354 27.29 -6.74 -19.90
C LEU A 354 26.52 -6.51 -21.21
N GLY A 355 25.20 -6.61 -21.16
CA GLY A 355 24.32 -6.33 -22.29
C GLY A 355 24.43 -4.89 -22.78
N LEU A 356 24.37 -3.93 -21.84
CA LEU A 356 24.52 -2.50 -22.15
C LEU A 356 25.94 -2.15 -22.60
N ARG A 357 26.98 -2.74 -22.00
CA ARG A 357 28.37 -2.43 -22.32
C ARG A 357 28.86 -3.05 -23.62
N TYR A 358 28.46 -4.29 -23.92
CA TYR A 358 29.02 -5.04 -25.04
C TYR A 358 27.98 -5.39 -26.10
N ILE A 359 26.85 -5.99 -25.71
CA ILE A 359 25.88 -6.55 -26.67
C ILE A 359 25.23 -5.45 -27.50
N ILE A 360 24.69 -4.41 -26.87
CA ILE A 360 24.00 -3.33 -27.59
C ILE A 360 24.96 -2.56 -28.51
N PRO A 361 26.17 -2.14 -28.08
CA PRO A 361 27.15 -1.52 -28.98
C PRO A 361 27.55 -2.43 -30.15
N LEU A 362 27.77 -3.73 -29.93
CA LEU A 362 28.09 -4.68 -31.00
C LEU A 362 26.93 -4.83 -31.99
N TYR A 363 25.69 -4.89 -31.50
CA TYR A 363 24.51 -4.95 -32.34
C TYR A 363 24.38 -3.68 -33.21
N LYS A 364 24.56 -2.50 -32.60
CA LYS A 364 24.57 -1.23 -33.33
C LYS A 364 25.67 -1.18 -34.39
N ARG A 365 26.89 -1.64 -34.06
CA ARG A 365 27.99 -1.73 -35.02
C ARG A 365 27.68 -2.69 -36.17
N LYS A 366 27.07 -3.84 -35.89
CA LYS A 366 26.66 -4.81 -36.93
C LYS A 366 25.57 -4.25 -37.84
N MET A 367 24.57 -3.59 -37.26
CA MET A 367 23.52 -2.90 -38.02
C MET A 367 24.09 -1.77 -38.87
N PHE A 368 25.04 -0.99 -38.34
CA PHE A 368 25.75 0.04 -39.11
C PHE A 368 26.49 -0.56 -40.30
N LYS A 369 27.27 -1.63 -40.09
CA LYS A 369 27.96 -2.33 -41.19
C LYS A 369 26.98 -2.84 -42.25
N LYS A 370 25.84 -3.39 -41.85
CA LYS A 370 24.81 -3.88 -42.78
C LYS A 370 24.17 -2.76 -43.61
N LEU A 371 23.99 -1.57 -43.03
CA LEU A 371 23.26 -0.47 -43.67
C LEU A 371 24.18 0.46 -44.49
N PHE A 372 25.44 0.62 -44.12
CA PHE A 372 26.31 1.66 -44.66
C PHE A 372 27.64 1.16 -45.24
N VAL A 373 28.01 -0.12 -45.03
CA VAL A 373 29.25 -0.67 -45.59
C VAL A 373 28.92 -1.52 -46.81
N GLN A 374 29.57 -1.21 -47.92
CA GLN A 374 29.43 -1.92 -49.18
C GLN A 374 30.80 -2.11 -49.85
N LYS A 375 30.88 -3.08 -50.78
CA LYS A 375 32.07 -3.23 -51.62
C LYS A 375 32.08 -2.13 -52.67
N TYR A 376 33.25 -1.53 -52.88
CA TYR A 376 33.45 -0.51 -53.90
C TYR A 376 33.41 -1.14 -55.29
N VAL A 377 32.65 -0.51 -56.20
CA VAL A 377 32.57 -0.86 -57.62
C VAL A 377 33.08 0.36 -58.39
N PRO A 378 34.14 0.23 -59.22
CA PRO A 378 34.71 1.35 -59.95
C PRO A 378 33.71 1.96 -60.95
N GLU A 379 33.70 3.29 -61.05
CA GLU A 379 32.97 4.01 -62.11
C GLU A 379 33.90 4.22 -63.30
N THR A 380 33.43 3.96 -64.53
CA THR A 380 34.24 4.16 -65.75
C THR A 380 34.72 5.61 -65.85
N ASN A 381 36.04 5.80 -65.97
CA ASN A 381 36.74 7.09 -66.06
C ASN A 381 36.71 7.97 -64.81
N VAL A 382 36.39 7.44 -63.62
CA VAL A 382 36.43 8.21 -62.35
C VAL A 382 37.22 7.45 -61.29
N ILE A 383 38.36 8.00 -60.86
CA ILE A 383 39.14 7.48 -59.72
C ILE A 383 38.61 8.15 -58.46
N ARG A 384 37.87 7.42 -57.63
CA ARG A 384 37.47 7.91 -56.31
C ARG A 384 38.55 7.59 -55.29
N LYS A 385 38.83 8.55 -54.41
CA LYS A 385 39.85 8.47 -53.37
C LYS A 385 39.24 8.66 -51.99
N ASP A 386 39.86 8.08 -50.98
CA ASP A 386 39.53 8.36 -49.59
C ASP A 386 39.84 9.85 -49.28
N PRO A 387 38.87 10.61 -48.76
CA PRO A 387 39.03 12.06 -48.58
C PRO A 387 40.11 12.45 -47.56
N LEU A 388 40.52 11.56 -46.65
CA LEU A 388 41.54 11.87 -45.65
C LEU A 388 42.93 11.35 -46.02
N THR A 389 43.00 10.10 -46.44
CA THR A 389 44.27 9.45 -46.79
C THR A 389 44.71 9.76 -48.22
N GLN A 390 43.78 10.21 -49.07
CA GLN A 390 43.98 10.46 -50.51
C GLN A 390 44.35 9.20 -51.33
N ASP A 391 44.23 8.03 -50.70
CA ASP A 391 44.43 6.74 -51.34
C ASP A 391 43.26 6.42 -52.29
N PRO A 392 43.53 5.94 -53.53
CA PRO A 392 42.47 5.50 -54.44
C PRO A 392 41.79 4.23 -53.91
N PHE A 393 40.47 4.14 -54.09
CA PHE A 393 39.74 2.92 -53.78
C PHE A 393 39.98 1.86 -54.87
N GLU A 394 40.32 0.65 -54.46
CA GLU A 394 40.46 -0.50 -55.35
C GLU A 394 39.13 -1.28 -55.48
N GLU A 395 38.95 -1.97 -56.60
CA GLU A 395 37.76 -2.79 -56.81
C GLU A 395 37.63 -3.86 -55.71
N GLY A 396 36.48 -3.90 -55.04
CA GLY A 396 36.22 -4.83 -53.95
C GLY A 396 36.56 -4.30 -52.55
N ASP A 397 37.17 -3.11 -52.43
CA ASP A 397 37.44 -2.47 -51.14
C ASP A 397 36.15 -2.25 -50.34
N MET A 398 36.24 -2.43 -49.02
CA MET A 398 35.12 -2.16 -48.13
C MET A 398 35.05 -0.67 -47.82
N VAL A 399 34.03 0.00 -48.33
CA VAL A 399 33.81 1.43 -48.16
C VAL A 399 32.54 1.72 -47.38
N VAL A 400 32.59 2.75 -46.54
CA VAL A 400 31.43 3.31 -45.85
C VAL A 400 30.82 4.38 -46.74
N VAL A 401 29.56 4.20 -47.13
CA VAL A 401 28.80 5.18 -47.92
C VAL A 401 27.72 5.80 -47.05
N LYS A 402 27.93 7.03 -46.61
CA LYS A 402 27.01 7.79 -45.76
C LYS A 402 27.08 9.28 -46.12
N CYS A 403 25.94 9.97 -46.17
CA CYS A 403 25.85 11.42 -46.46
C CYS A 403 26.55 11.87 -47.76
N LYS A 404 26.36 11.13 -48.86
CA LYS A 404 26.98 11.38 -50.18
C LYS A 404 28.51 11.28 -50.22
N GLN A 405 29.15 10.80 -49.15
CA GLN A 405 30.58 10.56 -49.11
C GLN A 405 30.89 9.08 -49.01
N MET A 406 32.08 8.74 -49.50
CA MET A 406 32.65 7.39 -49.51
C MET A 406 34.02 7.46 -48.84
N VAL A 407 34.22 6.63 -47.83
CA VAL A 407 35.44 6.58 -47.02
C VAL A 407 35.82 5.11 -46.86
N SER A 408 37.10 4.76 -46.79
CA SER A 408 37.47 3.38 -46.51
C SER A 408 37.01 2.97 -45.11
N LEU A 409 36.67 1.69 -44.93
CA LEU A 409 36.24 1.18 -43.62
C LEU A 409 37.35 1.32 -42.56
N SER A 410 38.61 1.18 -42.94
CA SER A 410 39.78 1.37 -42.07
C SER A 410 39.87 2.81 -41.57
N THR A 411 39.78 3.79 -42.47
CA THR A 411 39.77 5.22 -42.12
C THR A 411 38.57 5.55 -41.22
N TRP A 412 37.39 5.00 -41.50
CA TRP A 412 36.20 5.21 -40.67
C TRP A 412 36.34 4.63 -39.26
N ASP A 413 36.83 3.39 -39.14
CA ASP A 413 37.07 2.74 -37.85
C ASP A 413 38.14 3.49 -37.02
N ALA A 414 39.13 4.13 -37.66
CA ALA A 414 40.16 4.92 -37.00
C ALA A 414 39.64 6.28 -36.47
N ILE A 415 38.79 6.96 -37.24
CA ILE A 415 38.41 8.36 -36.94
C ILE A 415 37.26 8.45 -35.96
N GLY A 416 36.36 7.47 -35.92
CA GLY A 416 35.24 7.54 -34.97
C GLY A 416 33.97 8.17 -35.54
N HIS A 417 34.06 8.89 -36.65
CA HIS A 417 33.00 9.79 -37.14
C HIS A 417 33.20 10.16 -38.62
N CYS A 418 32.25 10.91 -39.19
CA CYS A 418 32.34 11.39 -40.57
C CYS A 418 33.55 12.34 -40.74
N PRO A 419 34.41 12.17 -41.76
CA PRO A 419 35.57 13.02 -42.03
C PRO A 419 35.26 14.52 -42.10
N ASN A 420 34.10 14.86 -42.64
CA ASN A 420 33.66 16.24 -42.83
C ASN A 420 32.81 16.76 -41.66
N TYR A 421 32.87 16.13 -40.49
CA TYR A 421 32.17 16.65 -39.31
C TYR A 421 32.85 17.95 -38.81
N PRO A 422 32.11 19.05 -38.57
CA PRO A 422 30.64 19.16 -38.54
C PRO A 422 29.97 19.56 -39.87
N GLY A 423 30.71 19.92 -40.92
CA GLY A 423 30.17 20.36 -42.22
C GLY A 423 29.23 19.37 -42.94
N CYS A 424 29.23 18.09 -42.58
CA CYS A 424 28.24 17.11 -43.06
C CYS A 424 26.84 17.22 -42.40
N MET A 425 26.64 18.14 -41.45
CA MET A 425 25.34 18.36 -40.79
C MET A 425 24.38 19.26 -41.59
N GLU A 426 24.84 19.89 -42.68
CA GLU A 426 24.03 20.75 -43.56
C GLU A 426 23.09 19.97 -44.50
N TYR A 427 23.26 18.65 -44.60
CA TYR A 427 22.47 17.81 -45.50
C TYR A 427 21.19 17.29 -44.82
N ASN A 428 20.13 17.05 -45.61
CA ASN A 428 18.82 16.55 -45.15
C ASN A 428 18.90 15.29 -44.26
N ASN A 429 19.97 14.49 -44.40
CA ASN A 429 20.37 13.42 -43.47
C ASN A 429 21.73 13.77 -42.85
N PRO A 430 21.77 14.47 -41.71
CA PRO A 430 23.02 14.80 -41.04
C PRO A 430 23.72 13.50 -40.60
N CYS A 431 25.02 13.46 -40.81
CA CYS A 431 25.86 12.37 -40.34
C CYS A 431 26.05 12.49 -38.82
N ASP A 432 25.13 11.94 -38.03
CA ASP A 432 25.46 11.55 -36.66
C ASP A 432 26.61 10.55 -36.78
N GLY A 433 27.78 10.88 -36.23
CA GLY A 433 29.03 10.12 -36.35
C GLY A 433 28.96 8.67 -35.85
N ALA A 434 27.78 8.13 -35.55
CA ALA A 434 27.53 6.76 -35.21
C ALA A 434 27.92 5.83 -36.37
N GLY A 435 29.01 5.08 -36.13
CA GLY A 435 29.46 3.98 -36.98
C GLY A 435 30.79 3.38 -36.54
N ALA A 436 31.67 4.20 -35.97
CA ALA A 436 32.90 3.71 -35.36
C ALA A 436 32.70 3.34 -33.89
N SER A 437 33.66 2.61 -33.33
CA SER A 437 33.49 1.85 -32.11
C SER A 437 33.17 2.73 -30.87
N GLU A 438 31.88 2.90 -30.56
CA GLU A 438 31.42 3.40 -29.26
C GLU A 438 31.98 2.55 -28.09
N THR A 439 32.52 1.37 -28.36
CA THR A 439 33.07 0.42 -27.38
C THR A 439 34.36 0.84 -26.69
N ALA A 440 35.04 1.91 -27.12
CA ALA A 440 36.31 2.36 -26.52
C ALA A 440 36.14 3.40 -25.38
N GLY A 441 34.91 3.87 -25.12
CA GLY A 441 34.64 4.84 -24.06
C GLY A 441 34.47 4.21 -22.66
N ASP A 442 34.71 5.00 -21.61
CA ASP A 442 34.36 4.60 -20.25
C ASP A 442 32.83 4.48 -20.11
N PHE A 443 32.36 3.26 -19.80
CA PHE A 443 30.94 2.97 -19.60
C PHE A 443 30.31 3.90 -18.57
N PHE A 444 31.04 4.24 -17.50
CA PHE A 444 30.53 5.07 -16.41
C PHE A 444 30.60 6.57 -16.69
N SER A 445 30.95 6.95 -17.92
CA SER A 445 30.88 8.32 -18.41
C SER A 445 29.42 8.75 -18.62
N GLN A 446 29.09 9.95 -18.13
CA GLN A 446 27.76 10.56 -18.31
C GLN A 446 27.66 11.30 -19.66
N ARG A 447 28.14 10.67 -20.75
CA ARG A 447 28.22 11.27 -22.09
C ARG A 447 27.64 10.33 -23.14
N GLY A 448 27.07 10.92 -24.20
CA GLY A 448 26.55 10.17 -25.36
C GLY A 448 25.59 9.04 -24.96
N ILE A 449 25.73 7.90 -25.61
CA ILE A 449 24.91 6.70 -25.35
C ILE A 449 25.13 6.11 -23.96
N PHE A 450 26.34 6.26 -23.40
CA PHE A 450 26.68 5.73 -22.08
C PHE A 450 25.95 6.44 -20.95
N LYS A 451 25.53 7.70 -21.14
CA LYS A 451 24.57 8.36 -20.24
C LYS A 451 23.29 7.51 -20.14
N THR A 452 22.68 7.16 -21.26
CA THR A 452 21.46 6.34 -21.29
C THR A 452 21.67 4.98 -20.62
N PHE A 453 22.77 4.30 -20.93
CA PHE A 453 23.08 3.00 -20.35
C PHE A 453 23.33 3.05 -18.85
N ASN A 454 24.03 4.09 -18.36
CA ASN A 454 24.23 4.28 -16.93
C ASN A 454 22.90 4.45 -16.20
N TRP A 455 21.98 5.26 -16.72
CA TRP A 455 20.68 5.47 -16.06
C TRP A 455 19.88 4.17 -15.95
N ILE A 456 19.85 3.35 -17.00
CA ILE A 456 19.21 2.02 -16.96
C ILE A 456 19.91 1.12 -15.93
N PHE A 457 21.24 1.08 -15.95
CA PHE A 457 22.02 0.26 -15.03
C PHE A 457 21.85 0.68 -13.55
N TYR A 458 21.99 1.96 -13.24
CA TYR A 458 21.80 2.48 -11.88
C TYR A 458 20.34 2.34 -11.43
N GLY A 459 19.38 2.45 -12.34
CA GLY A 459 17.99 2.11 -12.06
C GLY A 459 17.83 0.65 -11.63
N ALA A 460 18.34 -0.29 -12.44
CA ALA A 460 18.32 -1.73 -12.13
C ALA A 460 19.03 -2.04 -10.79
N LEU A 461 20.19 -1.43 -10.57
CA LEU A 461 20.95 -1.53 -9.33
C LEU A 461 20.16 -0.98 -8.13
N GLY A 462 19.46 0.14 -8.28
CA GLY A 462 18.60 0.70 -7.24
C GLY A 462 17.45 -0.23 -6.85
N GLY A 463 16.82 -0.88 -7.84
CA GLY A 463 15.84 -1.93 -7.61
C GLY A 463 16.42 -3.12 -6.83
N PHE A 464 17.62 -3.58 -7.22
CA PHE A 464 18.32 -4.66 -6.52
C PHE A 464 18.72 -4.27 -5.09
N ILE A 465 19.20 -3.05 -4.86
CA ILE A 465 19.49 -2.52 -3.51
C ILE A 465 18.22 -2.50 -2.65
N GLY A 466 17.08 -2.07 -3.21
CA GLY A 466 15.80 -2.12 -2.52
C GLY A 466 15.40 -3.53 -2.10
N TRP A 467 15.67 -4.52 -2.96
CA TRP A 467 15.46 -5.92 -2.62
C TRP A 467 16.44 -6.44 -1.55
N ILE A 468 17.71 -6.03 -1.58
CA ILE A 468 18.69 -6.38 -0.54
C ILE A 468 18.21 -5.88 0.83
N LEU A 469 17.71 -4.64 0.90
CA LEU A 469 17.16 -4.07 2.14
C LEU A 469 15.94 -4.86 2.63
N PHE A 470 15.06 -5.29 1.72
CA PHE A 470 13.94 -6.19 2.03
C PHE A 470 14.42 -7.53 2.60
N ALA A 471 15.41 -8.15 1.97
CA ALA A 471 16.00 -9.42 2.40
C ALA A 471 16.61 -9.31 3.81
N ILE A 472 17.39 -8.26 4.07
CA ILE A 472 18.00 -7.98 5.38
C ILE A 472 16.92 -7.86 6.46
N LYS A 473 15.83 -7.12 6.21
CA LYS A 473 14.72 -7.00 7.17
C LYS A 473 14.13 -8.36 7.53
N ASN A 474 13.94 -9.24 6.56
CA ASN A 474 13.35 -10.56 6.80
C ASN A 474 14.33 -11.52 7.51
N LEU A 475 15.63 -11.44 7.20
CA LEU A 475 16.68 -12.21 7.86
C LEU A 475 16.85 -11.80 9.34
N LEU A 476 16.91 -10.50 9.61
CA LEU A 476 17.09 -9.95 10.96
C LEU A 476 15.79 -9.95 11.79
N LYS A 477 14.65 -10.29 11.18
CA LYS A 477 13.32 -10.29 11.82
C LYS A 477 13.05 -8.99 12.60
N VAL A 478 13.43 -7.87 12.01
CA VAL A 478 13.21 -6.54 12.60
C VAL A 478 11.71 -6.36 12.87
N ARG A 479 11.33 -5.87 14.07
CA ARG A 479 9.92 -5.72 14.49
C ARG A 479 9.51 -4.31 14.93
N PHE A 480 10.44 -3.36 15.04
CA PHE A 480 10.11 -2.03 15.57
C PHE A 480 8.98 -1.34 14.79
N HIS A 481 8.88 -1.59 13.48
CA HIS A 481 7.86 -1.02 12.60
C HIS A 481 6.46 -1.54 12.92
N PHE A 482 6.35 -2.79 13.38
CA PHE A 482 5.10 -3.38 13.83
C PHE A 482 4.61 -2.72 15.11
N ASP A 483 5.50 -2.49 16.08
CA ASP A 483 5.14 -1.89 17.36
C ASP A 483 4.65 -0.45 17.20
N ILE A 484 5.27 0.33 16.30
CA ILE A 484 4.84 1.71 15.98
C ILE A 484 3.44 1.71 15.36
N ILE A 485 3.21 0.89 14.32
CA ILE A 485 1.92 0.85 13.62
C ILE A 485 0.82 0.27 14.51
N LYS A 486 1.15 -0.76 15.31
CA LYS A 486 0.24 -1.31 16.32
C LYS A 486 -0.13 -0.24 17.36
N SER A 487 0.83 0.53 17.86
CA SER A 487 0.56 1.62 18.78
C SER A 487 -0.36 2.67 18.16
N PHE A 488 -0.20 2.99 16.87
CA PHE A 488 -1.08 3.90 16.15
C PHE A 488 -2.52 3.38 16.07
N PHE A 489 -2.72 2.10 15.72
CA PHE A 489 -4.05 1.49 15.69
C PHE A 489 -4.67 1.26 17.08
N ASN A 490 -3.86 1.28 18.14
CA ASN A 490 -4.33 1.21 19.52
C ASN A 490 -4.72 2.58 20.10
N LEU A 491 -4.47 3.68 19.38
CA LEU A 491 -4.94 5.00 19.82
C LEU A 491 -6.47 5.06 19.74
N GLU A 492 -7.10 5.41 20.85
CA GLU A 492 -8.56 5.50 20.98
C GLU A 492 -9.18 6.38 19.87
N THR A 493 -8.59 7.54 19.57
CA THR A 493 -9.02 8.43 18.49
C THR A 493 -9.03 7.75 17.12
N VAL A 494 -8.06 6.86 16.86
CA VAL A 494 -7.96 6.12 15.59
C VAL A 494 -8.99 5.01 15.55
N GLN A 495 -9.13 4.25 16.63
CA GLN A 495 -10.14 3.18 16.73
C GLN A 495 -11.56 3.74 16.55
N ASN A 496 -11.90 4.82 17.25
CA ASN A 496 -13.22 5.43 17.16
C ASN A 496 -13.54 5.95 15.75
N LYS A 497 -12.55 6.51 15.04
CA LYS A 497 -12.75 6.90 13.63
C LYS A 497 -12.89 5.71 12.68
N LEU A 498 -12.25 4.58 12.98
CA LEU A 498 -12.28 3.39 12.13
C LEU A 498 -13.51 2.52 12.38
N LYS A 499 -14.12 2.53 13.58
CA LYS A 499 -15.29 1.71 13.93
C LYS A 499 -16.45 1.83 12.92
N ASP A 500 -16.69 3.04 12.41
CA ASP A 500 -17.78 3.31 11.46
C ASP A 500 -17.48 2.84 10.02
N TRP A 501 -16.22 2.47 9.72
CA TRP A 501 -15.82 2.12 8.37
C TRP A 501 -15.97 0.63 8.10
N LYS A 502 -16.70 0.30 7.02
CA LYS A 502 -16.79 -1.07 6.51
C LYS A 502 -15.38 -1.57 6.14
N GLY A 503 -14.93 -2.65 6.78
CA GLY A 503 -13.57 -3.18 6.57
C GLY A 503 -12.63 -3.04 7.77
N SER A 504 -13.01 -2.26 8.78
CA SER A 504 -12.18 -1.90 9.93
C SER A 504 -11.75 -3.11 10.77
N GLU A 505 -12.68 -4.02 11.07
CA GLU A 505 -12.38 -5.27 11.80
C GLU A 505 -11.34 -6.11 11.04
N GLN A 506 -11.47 -6.25 9.71
CA GLN A 506 -10.50 -7.01 8.92
C GLN A 506 -9.14 -6.31 8.83
N LEU A 507 -9.11 -4.97 8.79
CA LEU A 507 -7.87 -4.18 8.83
C LEU A 507 -7.14 -4.38 10.17
N LEU A 508 -7.84 -4.29 11.29
CA LEU A 508 -7.29 -4.47 12.64
C LEU A 508 -6.73 -5.89 12.85
N ASN A 509 -7.38 -6.90 12.27
CA ASN A 509 -6.88 -8.27 12.26
C ASN A 509 -5.62 -8.48 11.37
N ASN A 510 -5.25 -7.49 10.57
CA ASN A 510 -4.15 -7.54 9.60
C ASN A 510 -3.06 -6.47 9.81
N VAL A 511 -3.00 -5.84 10.98
CA VAL A 511 -2.03 -4.77 11.32
C VAL A 511 -0.57 -5.17 11.01
N LYS A 512 -0.21 -6.44 11.20
CA LYS A 512 1.13 -6.94 10.86
C LYS A 512 1.43 -6.85 9.36
N ALA A 513 0.48 -7.24 8.52
CA ALA A 513 0.64 -7.19 7.07
C ALA A 513 0.67 -5.74 6.57
N VAL A 514 -0.18 -4.88 7.12
CA VAL A 514 -0.15 -3.41 6.89
C VAL A 514 1.24 -2.84 7.21
N SER A 515 1.81 -3.27 8.34
CA SER A 515 3.13 -2.82 8.76
C SER A 515 4.25 -3.31 7.84
N ASP A 516 4.19 -4.58 7.41
CA ASP A 516 5.16 -5.14 6.48
C ASP A 516 5.07 -4.50 5.08
N GLU A 517 3.88 -4.10 4.62
CA GLU A 517 3.68 -3.36 3.37
C GLU A 517 4.34 -1.98 3.38
N VAL A 518 4.23 -1.24 4.49
CA VAL A 518 4.93 0.03 4.69
C VAL A 518 6.44 -0.14 4.53
N ILE A 519 7.00 -1.20 5.10
CA ILE A 519 8.43 -1.50 4.95
C ILE A 519 8.80 -1.81 3.50
N VAL A 520 7.96 -2.56 2.77
CA VAL A 520 8.19 -2.84 1.34
C VAL A 520 8.26 -1.54 0.54
N GLY A 521 7.37 -0.58 0.79
CA GLY A 521 7.43 0.74 0.18
C GLY A 521 8.73 1.48 0.47
N ILE A 522 9.14 1.52 1.74
CA ILE A 522 10.37 2.19 2.19
C ILE A 522 11.62 1.63 1.50
N VAL A 523 11.76 0.31 1.43
CA VAL A 523 12.98 -0.32 0.89
C VAL A 523 13.09 -0.11 -0.61
N ILE A 524 11.99 -0.21 -1.35
CA ILE A 524 11.94 0.07 -2.79
C ILE A 524 12.32 1.52 -3.05
N ALA A 525 11.67 2.46 -2.35
CA ALA A 525 11.90 3.89 -2.52
C ALA A 525 13.35 4.25 -2.23
N THR A 526 13.90 3.77 -1.12
CA THR A 526 15.28 4.04 -0.70
C THR A 526 16.28 3.58 -1.76
N GLY A 527 16.16 2.35 -2.25
CA GLY A 527 17.09 1.79 -3.23
C GLY A 527 17.06 2.55 -4.56
N ILE A 528 15.87 2.77 -5.12
CA ILE A 528 15.70 3.44 -6.41
C ILE A 528 16.12 4.91 -6.33
N ILE A 529 15.67 5.64 -5.31
CA ILE A 529 15.99 7.06 -5.15
C ILE A 529 17.49 7.25 -4.92
N ALA A 530 18.13 6.40 -4.13
CA ALA A 530 19.57 6.47 -3.89
C ALA A 530 20.37 6.33 -5.19
N ALA A 531 20.11 5.27 -5.96
CA ALA A 531 20.88 4.99 -7.17
C ALA A 531 20.62 6.01 -8.29
N LEU A 532 19.36 6.41 -8.50
CA LEU A 532 19.02 7.40 -9.54
C LEU A 532 19.44 8.82 -9.15
N SER A 533 19.39 9.19 -7.86
CA SER A 533 19.91 10.48 -7.41
C SER A 533 21.43 10.54 -7.52
N PHE A 534 22.11 9.42 -7.28
CA PHE A 534 23.56 9.34 -7.44
C PHE A 534 24.00 9.52 -8.91
N VAL A 535 23.38 8.81 -9.85
CA VAL A 535 23.73 8.92 -11.27
C VAL A 535 23.42 10.32 -11.82
N GLU A 536 22.32 10.92 -11.36
CA GLU A 536 21.96 12.29 -11.73
C GLU A 536 22.97 13.30 -11.22
N GLU A 537 23.35 13.22 -9.94
CA GLU A 537 24.33 14.14 -9.35
C GLU A 537 25.71 14.01 -10.00
N LYS A 538 26.08 12.79 -10.42
CA LYS A 538 27.30 12.53 -11.21
C LYS A 538 27.21 13.11 -12.63
N GLY A 539 26.01 13.22 -13.19
CA GLY A 539 25.75 13.78 -14.51
C GLY A 539 25.74 15.31 -14.56
N GLU A 540 25.54 15.98 -13.43
CA GLU A 540 25.61 17.44 -13.35
C GLU A 540 27.05 17.96 -13.46
N SER A 541 27.23 19.11 -14.11
CA SER A 541 28.55 19.77 -14.18
C SER A 541 28.95 20.55 -12.92
N ARG A 542 28.08 20.54 -11.91
CA ARG A 542 28.29 21.17 -10.61
C ARG A 542 29.18 20.26 -9.74
N LYS A 543 29.68 20.78 -8.62
CA LYS A 543 30.34 19.92 -7.64
C LYS A 543 29.32 18.90 -7.13
N PHE A 544 29.69 17.63 -7.16
CA PHE A 544 28.87 16.54 -6.61
C PHE A 544 28.54 16.83 -5.14
N SER A 545 27.25 16.79 -4.81
CA SER A 545 26.72 17.06 -3.48
C SER A 545 25.99 15.85 -2.94
N ILE A 546 26.63 15.14 -2.01
CA ILE A 546 26.05 14.00 -1.32
C ILE A 546 24.84 14.41 -0.47
N ILE A 547 24.80 15.65 0.01
CA ILE A 547 23.70 16.20 0.82
C ILE A 547 22.39 16.19 0.02
N ARG A 548 22.43 16.55 -1.27
CA ARG A 548 21.24 16.51 -2.14
C ARG A 548 20.72 15.09 -2.34
N VAL A 549 21.62 14.12 -2.50
CA VAL A 549 21.29 12.70 -2.61
C VAL A 549 20.61 12.20 -1.32
N ILE A 550 21.23 12.45 -0.16
CA ILE A 550 20.70 12.06 1.15
C ILE A 550 19.34 12.71 1.41
N ALA A 551 19.18 14.00 1.11
CA ALA A 551 17.92 14.71 1.30
C ALA A 551 16.77 14.08 0.50
N ARG A 552 17.00 13.72 -0.78
CA ARG A 552 15.99 13.00 -1.58
C ARG A 552 15.66 11.63 -1.01
N ILE A 553 16.65 10.89 -0.50
CA ILE A 553 16.44 9.60 0.15
C ILE A 553 15.54 9.76 1.39
N ILE A 554 15.79 10.74 2.25
CA ILE A 554 15.00 10.99 3.46
C ILE A 554 13.56 11.40 3.10
N ILE A 555 13.37 12.30 2.14
CA ILE A 555 12.05 12.71 1.66
C ILE A 555 11.31 11.50 1.05
N GLY A 556 12.03 10.70 0.26
CA GLY A 556 11.58 9.42 -0.31
C GLY A 556 11.08 8.43 0.74
N PHE A 557 11.88 8.23 1.77
CA PHE A 557 11.58 7.36 2.90
C PHE A 557 10.27 7.78 3.57
N ILE A 558 10.13 9.06 3.95
CA ILE A 558 8.96 9.57 4.66
C ILE A 558 7.70 9.44 3.79
N LEU A 559 7.78 9.84 2.53
CA LEU A 559 6.63 9.75 1.62
C LEU A 559 6.23 8.31 1.33
N ALA A 560 7.19 7.38 1.18
CA ALA A 560 6.90 5.97 1.01
C ALA A 560 6.15 5.39 2.21
N CYS A 561 6.49 5.81 3.45
CA CYS A 561 5.73 5.42 4.64
C CYS A 561 4.25 5.78 4.50
N PHE A 562 3.96 7.03 4.15
CA PHE A 562 2.58 7.51 4.03
C PHE A 562 1.84 6.85 2.87
N VAL A 563 2.47 6.72 1.71
CA VAL A 563 1.83 6.14 0.52
C VAL A 563 1.44 4.69 0.75
N PHE A 564 2.36 3.85 1.22
CA PHE A 564 2.07 2.43 1.43
C PHE A 564 1.18 2.18 2.66
N PHE A 565 1.23 3.04 3.67
CA PHE A 565 0.26 3.00 4.76
C PHE A 565 -1.15 3.31 4.25
N TYR A 566 -1.30 4.37 3.45
CA TYR A 566 -2.55 4.74 2.80
C TYR A 566 -3.04 3.68 1.81
N GLY A 567 -2.13 3.06 1.05
CA GLY A 567 -2.41 1.94 0.16
C GLY A 567 -3.03 0.75 0.89
N ALA A 568 -2.43 0.35 2.02
CA ALA A 568 -2.96 -0.70 2.86
C ALA A 568 -4.35 -0.35 3.43
N LEU A 569 -4.56 0.88 3.90
CA LEU A 569 -5.89 1.34 4.34
C LEU A 569 -6.92 1.24 3.21
N ASN A 570 -6.60 1.75 2.02
CA ASN A 570 -7.49 1.71 0.86
C ASN A 570 -7.86 0.30 0.44
N GLN A 571 -6.92 -0.65 0.50
CA GLN A 571 -7.19 -2.04 0.18
C GLN A 571 -8.35 -2.59 1.02
N TYR A 572 -8.36 -2.32 2.33
CA TYR A 572 -9.40 -2.83 3.22
C TYR A 572 -10.68 -2.00 3.22
N LEU A 573 -10.54 -0.67 3.25
CA LEU A 573 -11.64 0.27 3.52
C LEU A 573 -12.38 0.70 2.26
N ILE A 574 -11.69 0.88 1.13
CA ILE A 574 -12.28 1.39 -0.12
C ILE A 574 -12.52 0.25 -1.10
N PHE A 575 -11.48 -0.54 -1.37
CA PHE A 575 -11.53 -1.60 -2.39
C PHE A 575 -12.07 -2.92 -1.87
N ASN A 576 -12.43 -2.99 -0.58
CA ASN A 576 -13.00 -4.18 0.06
C ASN A 576 -12.21 -5.48 -0.22
N GLY A 577 -10.89 -5.39 -0.31
CA GLY A 577 -10.00 -6.52 -0.59
C GLY A 577 -9.83 -6.83 -2.08
N ASP A 578 -10.22 -5.96 -3.01
CA ASP A 578 -9.80 -6.08 -4.42
C ASP A 578 -8.30 -5.75 -4.52
N VAL A 579 -7.51 -6.82 -4.58
CA VAL A 579 -6.04 -6.83 -4.56
C VAL A 579 -5.46 -6.15 -5.81
N LEU A 580 -6.05 -6.36 -6.99
CA LEU A 580 -5.49 -5.82 -8.23
C LEU A 580 -5.71 -4.31 -8.30
N LEU A 581 -6.95 -3.86 -8.05
CA LEU A 581 -7.29 -2.44 -8.15
C LEU A 581 -6.62 -1.62 -7.04
N SER A 582 -6.54 -2.16 -5.81
CA SER A 582 -5.83 -1.52 -4.71
C SER A 582 -4.33 -1.39 -5.00
N GLY A 583 -3.71 -2.44 -5.54
CA GLY A 583 -2.30 -2.45 -5.89
C GLY A 583 -1.93 -1.46 -6.99
N ILE A 584 -2.69 -1.45 -8.10
CA ILE A 584 -2.52 -0.45 -9.18
C ILE A 584 -2.61 0.96 -8.61
N THR A 585 -3.64 1.24 -7.80
CA THR A 585 -3.83 2.57 -7.20
C THR A 585 -2.65 2.96 -6.32
N ASN A 586 -2.20 2.07 -5.43
CA ASN A 586 -1.08 2.31 -4.54
C ASN A 586 0.23 2.61 -5.31
N TRP A 587 0.57 1.75 -6.28
CA TRP A 587 1.81 1.89 -7.06
C TRP A 587 1.79 3.10 -8.00
N LEU A 588 0.63 3.51 -8.54
CA LEU A 588 0.52 4.74 -9.33
C LEU A 588 0.73 5.99 -8.45
N ILE A 589 0.13 6.03 -7.26
CA ILE A 589 0.35 7.12 -6.30
C ILE A 589 1.83 7.18 -5.90
N PHE A 590 2.43 6.02 -5.63
CA PHE A 590 3.87 5.92 -5.37
C PHE A 590 4.70 6.47 -6.54
N GLY A 591 4.34 6.12 -7.78
CA GLY A 591 4.98 6.63 -8.98
C GLY A 591 4.91 8.16 -9.11
N ILE A 592 3.79 8.79 -8.77
CA ILE A 592 3.68 10.25 -8.75
C ILE A 592 4.69 10.86 -7.78
N PHE A 593 4.69 10.42 -6.52
CA PHE A 593 5.61 10.94 -5.51
C PHE A 593 7.07 10.65 -5.83
N LEU A 594 7.38 9.45 -6.34
CA LEU A 594 8.73 9.09 -6.77
C LEU A 594 9.25 10.04 -7.86
N GLY A 595 8.41 10.37 -8.84
CA GLY A 595 8.74 11.31 -9.92
C GLY A 595 8.95 12.75 -9.44
N ILE A 596 8.15 13.19 -8.46
CA ILE A 596 8.32 14.48 -7.80
C ILE A 596 9.69 14.54 -7.13
N ILE A 597 10.03 13.53 -6.33
CA ILE A 597 11.25 13.50 -5.51
C ILE A 597 12.50 13.47 -6.40
N LEU A 598 12.49 12.64 -7.44
CA LEU A 598 13.60 12.60 -8.41
C LEU A 598 13.78 13.94 -9.15
N SER A 599 12.73 14.76 -9.25
CA SER A 599 12.78 16.09 -9.88
C SER A 599 13.27 17.21 -8.94
N LEU A 600 13.36 16.97 -7.62
CA LEU A 600 13.79 17.98 -6.65
C LEU A 600 15.28 18.29 -6.81
N TRP A 601 15.63 19.54 -7.08
CA TRP A 601 17.01 19.98 -7.26
C TRP A 601 17.82 19.20 -8.31
N SER A 602 17.16 18.60 -9.30
CA SER A 602 17.78 17.85 -10.39
C SER A 602 17.58 18.55 -11.73
N SER A 603 18.24 18.06 -12.78
CA SER A 603 18.01 18.39 -14.20
C SER A 603 16.65 17.92 -14.74
N ILE A 604 16.01 16.96 -14.06
CA ILE A 604 14.73 16.36 -14.46
C ILE A 604 13.60 17.39 -14.34
N ILE A 605 12.76 17.48 -15.38
CA ILE A 605 11.56 18.33 -15.34
C ILE A 605 10.43 17.58 -14.62
N PHE A 606 9.76 18.27 -13.70
CA PHE A 606 8.72 17.73 -12.81
C PHE A 606 7.68 16.83 -13.50
N TYR A 607 6.96 17.32 -14.52
CA TYR A 607 5.91 16.55 -15.19
C TYR A 607 6.44 15.30 -15.91
N ARG A 608 7.71 15.33 -16.36
CA ARG A 608 8.39 14.22 -17.02
C ARG A 608 8.86 13.17 -16.01
N GLY A 609 9.41 13.61 -14.88
CA GLY A 609 9.75 12.73 -13.77
C GLY A 609 8.53 11.95 -13.29
N ILE A 610 7.38 12.64 -13.13
CA ILE A 610 6.09 12.01 -12.80
C ILE A 610 5.69 11.00 -13.88
N PHE A 611 5.63 11.41 -15.14
CA PHE A 611 5.20 10.53 -16.24
C PHE A 611 6.06 9.26 -16.32
N ALA A 612 7.39 9.40 -16.25
CA ALA A 612 8.31 8.28 -16.28
C ALA A 612 8.10 7.32 -15.09
N SER A 613 7.92 7.88 -13.89
CA SER A 613 7.74 7.12 -12.66
C SER A 613 6.39 6.40 -12.60
N VAL A 614 5.32 7.05 -13.07
CA VAL A 614 3.98 6.45 -13.15
C VAL A 614 3.96 5.25 -14.09
N ILE A 615 4.53 5.38 -15.29
CA ILE A 615 4.62 4.26 -16.24
C ILE A 615 5.48 3.13 -15.69
N ALA A 616 6.65 3.46 -15.14
CA ALA A 616 7.55 2.45 -14.57
C ALA A 616 6.88 1.70 -13.41
N CYS A 617 6.19 2.41 -12.50
CA CYS A 617 5.47 1.79 -11.39
C CYS A 617 4.29 0.93 -11.86
N PHE A 618 3.53 1.39 -12.86
CA PHE A 618 2.47 0.58 -13.45
C PHE A 618 3.01 -0.73 -14.03
N VAL A 619 4.05 -0.67 -14.87
CA VAL A 619 4.66 -1.86 -15.47
C VAL A 619 5.30 -2.75 -14.39
N GLY A 620 6.02 -2.16 -13.44
CA GLY A 620 6.65 -2.87 -12.32
C GLY A 620 5.62 -3.63 -11.47
N PHE A 621 4.47 -3.02 -11.21
CA PHE A 621 3.36 -3.64 -10.50
C PHE A 621 2.74 -4.81 -11.29
N ILE A 622 2.46 -4.61 -12.59
CA ILE A 622 1.90 -5.68 -13.43
C ILE A 622 2.85 -6.88 -13.50
N VAL A 623 4.16 -6.63 -13.63
CA VAL A 623 5.19 -7.67 -13.56
C VAL A 623 5.19 -8.37 -12.20
N TYR A 624 5.13 -7.62 -11.10
CA TYR A 624 5.03 -8.21 -9.76
C TYR A 624 3.79 -9.10 -9.61
N HIS A 625 2.62 -8.59 -9.97
CA HIS A 625 1.35 -9.29 -9.86
C HIS A 625 1.33 -10.58 -10.69
N PHE A 626 1.84 -10.53 -11.93
CA PHE A 626 1.95 -11.71 -12.78
C PHE A 626 2.95 -12.73 -12.22
N LEU A 627 4.13 -12.28 -11.78
CA LEU A 627 5.15 -13.18 -11.22
C LEU A 627 4.70 -13.82 -9.90
N LEU A 628 3.79 -13.19 -9.14
CA LEU A 628 3.26 -13.78 -7.91
C LEU A 628 2.46 -15.07 -8.15
N ILE A 629 1.92 -15.26 -9.37
CA ILE A 629 1.22 -16.48 -9.80
C ILE A 629 2.22 -17.62 -9.99
N LEU A 630 3.43 -17.31 -10.47
CA LEU A 630 4.41 -18.30 -10.91
C LEU A 630 5.52 -18.58 -9.90
N LEU A 631 5.90 -17.59 -9.09
CA LEU A 631 7.09 -17.60 -8.24
C LEU A 631 6.77 -17.22 -6.80
N PRO A 632 7.57 -17.63 -5.80
CA PRO A 632 7.46 -17.14 -4.41
C PRO A 632 7.64 -15.62 -4.30
N ASP A 633 7.06 -15.01 -3.25
CA ASP A 633 7.02 -13.54 -3.07
C ASP A 633 8.39 -12.86 -3.19
N ALA A 634 9.41 -13.41 -2.53
CA ALA A 634 10.75 -12.85 -2.55
C ALA A 634 11.38 -12.81 -3.96
N TRP A 635 11.09 -13.81 -4.81
CA TRP A 635 11.53 -13.86 -6.21
C TRP A 635 10.78 -12.85 -7.07
N SER A 636 9.46 -12.77 -6.91
CA SER A 636 8.61 -11.81 -7.61
C SER A 636 9.05 -10.37 -7.33
N LYS A 637 9.38 -10.04 -6.07
CA LYS A 637 9.91 -8.73 -5.66
C LYS A 637 11.29 -8.45 -6.26
N LEU A 638 12.22 -9.41 -6.22
CA LEU A 638 13.56 -9.24 -6.80
C LEU A 638 13.48 -8.78 -8.25
N ILE A 639 12.72 -9.51 -9.07
CA ILE A 639 12.61 -9.24 -10.50
C ILE A 639 11.84 -7.94 -10.74
N SER A 640 10.69 -7.75 -10.07
CA SER A 640 9.89 -6.54 -10.23
C SER A 640 10.65 -5.27 -9.87
N PHE A 641 11.40 -5.25 -8.76
CA PHE A 641 12.13 -4.05 -8.35
C PHE A 641 13.24 -3.70 -9.35
N ILE A 642 13.97 -4.71 -9.85
CA ILE A 642 14.99 -4.51 -10.89
C ILE A 642 14.36 -3.95 -12.17
N VAL A 643 13.25 -4.53 -12.63
CA VAL A 643 12.53 -4.10 -13.84
C VAL A 643 12.01 -2.68 -13.68
N LEU A 644 11.36 -2.37 -12.55
CA LEU A 644 10.87 -1.04 -12.19
C LEU A 644 11.99 0.00 -12.29
N GLY A 645 13.11 -0.26 -11.61
CA GLY A 645 14.25 0.65 -11.61
C GLY A 645 14.88 0.84 -13.00
N ALA A 646 15.09 -0.26 -13.73
CA ALA A 646 15.68 -0.21 -15.07
C ALA A 646 14.81 0.58 -16.07
N LEU A 647 13.50 0.33 -16.06
CA LEU A 647 12.53 1.06 -16.88
C LEU A 647 12.49 2.53 -16.52
N LEU A 648 12.45 2.85 -15.22
CA LEU A 648 12.44 4.23 -14.74
C LEU A 648 13.68 5.00 -15.23
N GLY A 649 14.87 4.42 -15.05
CA GLY A 649 16.12 5.00 -15.54
C GLY A 649 16.11 5.23 -17.06
N GLY A 650 15.65 4.23 -17.83
CA GLY A 650 15.56 4.30 -19.29
C GLY A 650 14.57 5.35 -19.80
N ILE A 651 13.39 5.47 -19.18
CA ILE A 651 12.38 6.45 -19.59
C ILE A 651 12.85 7.86 -19.22
N ILE A 652 13.36 8.06 -17.99
CA ILE A 652 13.85 9.37 -17.55
C ILE A 652 14.93 9.88 -18.50
N VAL A 653 15.96 9.08 -18.79
CA VAL A 653 17.06 9.53 -19.64
C VAL A 653 16.62 9.75 -21.09
N SER A 654 15.69 8.94 -21.61
CA SER A 654 15.12 9.16 -22.96
C SER A 654 14.38 10.48 -23.03
N VAL A 655 13.56 10.77 -22.00
CA VAL A 655 12.76 12.00 -21.90
C VAL A 655 13.62 13.24 -21.57
N ILE A 656 14.76 13.08 -20.90
CA ILE A 656 15.77 14.14 -20.72
C ILE A 656 16.54 14.39 -22.02
N SER A 657 16.97 13.34 -22.72
CA SER A 657 17.75 13.45 -23.96
C SER A 657 16.96 14.11 -25.10
N SER A 658 15.63 13.97 -25.09
CA SER A 658 14.73 14.61 -26.04
C SER A 658 14.55 16.13 -25.82
N LEU A 659 15.24 16.74 -24.86
CA LEU A 659 15.04 18.14 -24.41
C LEU A 659 16.26 19.04 -24.53
N GLU A 660 17.38 18.50 -24.97
CA GLU A 660 18.57 19.32 -25.23
C GLU A 660 18.37 19.98 -26.61
N ASP A 661 17.33 20.81 -26.76
CA ASP A 661 17.05 21.56 -28.00
C ASP A 661 18.15 22.56 -28.31
N PHE A 662 18.84 23.05 -27.27
CA PHE A 662 19.83 24.12 -27.30
C PHE A 662 20.99 23.72 -26.39
N GLU A 663 22.19 23.68 -26.96
CA GLU A 663 23.41 23.28 -26.28
C GLU A 663 24.56 24.23 -26.60
N ILE A 664 25.56 24.23 -25.74
CA ILE A 664 26.83 24.91 -25.98
C ILE A 664 27.95 23.87 -25.90
N LYS A 665 28.65 23.66 -27.00
CA LYS A 665 29.78 22.75 -27.12
C LYS A 665 31.09 23.53 -27.03
N TYR A 666 31.99 23.16 -26.13
CA TYR A 666 33.29 23.83 -26.04
C TYR A 666 34.22 23.39 -27.17
N LEU A 667 34.85 24.37 -27.83
CA LEU A 667 35.80 24.19 -28.92
C LEU A 667 37.25 24.49 -28.49
N SER A 668 37.46 25.32 -27.46
CA SER A 668 38.79 25.65 -26.96
C SER A 668 38.68 26.16 -25.52
N PRO A 669 39.64 25.86 -24.62
CA PRO A 669 40.91 25.16 -24.86
C PRO A 669 40.78 23.63 -25.02
N GLN A 670 41.80 22.99 -25.60
CA GLN A 670 41.81 21.57 -26.01
C GLN A 670 41.34 20.60 -24.91
N GLN A 671 41.70 20.88 -23.65
CA GLN A 671 41.34 20.07 -22.48
C GLN A 671 39.82 19.92 -22.26
N TYR A 672 39.03 20.89 -22.73
CA TYR A 672 37.58 20.91 -22.61
C TYR A 672 36.86 20.70 -23.94
N TRP A 673 37.61 20.38 -25.01
CA TRP A 673 37.07 20.20 -26.34
C TRP A 673 35.98 19.11 -26.38
N GLY A 674 34.86 19.43 -27.01
CA GLY A 674 33.72 18.52 -27.18
C GLY A 674 32.82 18.37 -25.95
N VAL A 675 33.09 19.08 -24.85
CA VAL A 675 32.17 19.13 -23.71
C VAL A 675 30.91 19.89 -24.13
N VAL A 676 29.76 19.21 -24.06
CA VAL A 676 28.45 19.79 -24.40
C VAL A 676 27.72 20.19 -23.13
N LYS A 677 27.13 21.38 -23.14
CA LYS A 677 26.33 21.97 -22.06
C LYS A 677 24.91 22.20 -22.54
N PRO A 678 23.91 21.42 -22.09
CA PRO A 678 22.53 21.71 -22.43
C PRO A 678 22.07 22.97 -21.70
N ILE A 679 21.66 23.99 -22.46
CA ILE A 679 21.19 25.26 -21.91
C ILE A 679 19.66 25.40 -21.95
N SER A 680 18.97 24.51 -22.68
CA SER A 680 17.52 24.52 -22.85
C SER A 680 16.74 24.57 -21.53
N LYS A 681 17.20 23.86 -20.50
CA LYS A 681 16.50 23.79 -19.21
C LYS A 681 16.38 25.17 -18.56
N TRP A 682 17.43 25.98 -18.62
CA TRP A 682 17.46 27.30 -17.98
C TRP A 682 16.75 28.33 -18.84
N LEU A 683 17.02 28.31 -20.14
CA LEU A 683 16.39 29.19 -21.12
C LEU A 683 14.86 29.03 -21.16
N ARG A 684 14.35 27.80 -21.19
CA ARG A 684 12.88 27.54 -21.20
C ARG A 684 12.19 27.89 -19.87
N ARG A 685 12.95 28.09 -18.79
CA ARG A 685 12.42 28.60 -17.49
C ARG A 685 12.39 30.13 -17.43
N GLY A 686 12.74 30.82 -18.52
CA GLY A 686 12.86 32.27 -18.55
C GLY A 686 14.05 32.81 -17.76
N LEU A 687 15.03 31.96 -17.43
CA LEU A 687 16.22 32.38 -16.70
C LEU A 687 17.26 32.95 -17.67
N GLU A 688 17.90 34.04 -17.28
CA GLU A 688 19.06 34.59 -17.99
C GLU A 688 20.27 33.66 -17.78
N VAL A 689 20.75 33.03 -18.85
CA VAL A 689 21.85 32.08 -18.81
C VAL A 689 23.17 32.83 -19.03
N TRP A 690 23.86 33.11 -17.94
CA TRP A 690 25.13 33.82 -17.95
C TRP A 690 26.33 32.94 -18.32
N ILE A 691 27.24 33.52 -19.10
CA ILE A 691 28.54 33.00 -19.51
C ILE A 691 29.62 33.87 -18.88
N GLY A 692 30.61 33.28 -18.20
CA GLY A 692 31.70 34.05 -17.61
C GLY A 692 32.57 33.29 -16.62
N THR A 693 33.49 34.00 -15.98
CA THR A 693 34.47 33.46 -15.02
C THR A 693 33.96 33.43 -13.57
N GLU A 694 32.71 33.83 -13.31
CA GLU A 694 32.12 33.63 -11.98
C GLU A 694 31.49 32.24 -11.81
N PRO A 695 31.66 31.60 -10.63
CA PRO A 695 31.03 30.30 -10.33
C PRO A 695 29.50 30.28 -10.40
N LYS A 696 28.86 31.46 -10.35
CA LYS A 696 27.40 31.62 -10.45
C LYS A 696 26.89 31.59 -11.91
N CYS A 697 27.79 31.70 -12.90
CA CYS A 697 27.44 31.57 -14.31
C CYS A 697 27.04 30.12 -14.65
N TYR A 698 26.02 29.96 -15.47
CA TYR A 698 25.60 28.63 -15.95
C TYR A 698 26.65 28.02 -16.87
N ILE A 699 27.25 28.86 -17.72
CA ILE A 699 28.41 28.52 -18.54
C ILE A 699 29.64 29.12 -17.88
N PHE A 700 30.16 28.40 -16.90
CA PHE A 700 31.30 28.83 -16.10
C PHE A 700 32.63 28.47 -16.75
N ILE A 701 33.44 29.49 -17.03
CA ILE A 701 34.81 29.40 -17.55
C ILE A 701 35.77 29.16 -16.39
N LYS A 702 36.28 27.93 -16.30
CA LYS A 702 37.11 27.46 -15.17
C LYS A 702 38.62 27.59 -15.40
N TRP A 703 39.03 27.87 -16.63
CA TRP A 703 40.43 28.00 -17.02
C TRP A 703 40.83 29.48 -17.07
N GLU A 704 42.13 29.73 -17.05
CA GLU A 704 42.67 31.07 -17.16
C GLU A 704 42.46 31.61 -18.58
N ASP A 705 41.71 32.71 -18.66
CA ASP A 705 41.48 33.49 -19.87
C ASP A 705 41.27 34.94 -19.45
N GLU A 706 42.29 35.78 -19.66
CA GLU A 706 42.31 37.19 -19.21
C GLU A 706 41.23 38.05 -19.86
N LEU A 707 40.74 37.60 -21.02
CA LEU A 707 39.73 38.28 -21.82
C LEU A 707 38.31 37.86 -21.41
N ALA A 708 38.14 36.67 -20.82
CA ALA A 708 36.87 36.25 -20.25
C ALA A 708 36.57 37.02 -18.95
N LYS A 709 35.35 37.55 -18.83
CA LYS A 709 34.94 38.40 -17.70
C LYS A 709 33.97 37.66 -16.76
N PRO A 710 33.83 38.11 -15.50
CA PRO A 710 32.95 37.52 -14.48
C PRO A 710 31.56 37.12 -14.98
N MET A 711 30.86 38.04 -15.66
CA MET A 711 29.57 37.85 -16.31
C MET A 711 29.66 38.43 -17.73
N HIS A 712 30.35 37.71 -18.62
CA HIS A 712 30.78 38.20 -19.92
C HIS A 712 29.64 38.40 -20.93
N ALA A 713 28.73 37.43 -21.03
CA ALA A 713 27.57 37.50 -21.91
C ALA A 713 26.38 36.77 -21.30
N LYS A 714 25.16 37.15 -21.68
CA LYS A 714 23.93 36.45 -21.27
C LYS A 714 23.20 35.86 -22.46
N LEU A 715 22.60 34.70 -22.26
CA LEU A 715 21.71 34.06 -23.22
C LEU A 715 20.26 34.15 -22.72
N THR A 716 19.35 34.46 -23.63
CA THR A 716 17.90 34.57 -23.39
C THR A 716 17.13 33.84 -24.48
N LEU A 717 15.91 33.38 -24.19
CA LEU A 717 15.05 32.69 -25.14
C LEU A 717 13.81 33.54 -25.39
N GLU A 718 13.62 33.97 -26.63
CA GLU A 718 12.47 34.77 -27.06
C GLU A 718 11.89 34.16 -28.33
N ASN A 719 10.58 33.92 -28.36
CA ASN A 719 9.89 33.33 -29.53
C ASN A 719 10.54 32.03 -30.04
N ASP A 720 10.93 31.14 -29.11
CA ASP A 720 11.61 29.86 -29.37
C ASP A 720 12.99 30.00 -30.08
N ARG A 721 13.58 31.20 -30.07
CA ARG A 721 14.92 31.49 -30.58
C ARG A 721 15.84 32.00 -29.48
N VAL A 722 17.07 31.50 -29.44
CA VAL A 722 18.06 31.91 -28.43
C VAL A 722 18.78 33.17 -28.90
N TYR A 723 18.91 34.14 -28.02
CA TYR A 723 19.64 35.39 -28.24
C TYR A 723 20.82 35.47 -27.28
N ILE A 724 21.95 35.95 -27.78
CA ILE A 724 23.08 36.37 -26.96
C ILE A 724 23.06 37.89 -26.81
N GLU A 725 23.30 38.37 -25.59
CA GLU A 725 23.52 39.78 -25.30
C GLU A 725 24.89 39.92 -24.60
N PRO A 726 25.92 40.41 -25.31
CA PRO A 726 27.27 40.53 -24.76
C PRO A 726 27.36 41.74 -23.81
N LYS A 727 28.03 41.57 -22.67
CA LYS A 727 28.37 42.68 -21.75
C LYS A 727 29.79 43.20 -21.95
N PHE A 728 30.62 42.40 -22.61
CA PHE A 728 31.99 42.69 -23.00
C PHE A 728 32.23 42.14 -24.41
N ASP A 729 33.38 42.48 -24.99
CA ASP A 729 33.79 42.07 -26.34
C ASP A 729 33.58 40.57 -26.56
N THR A 730 32.55 40.23 -27.34
CA THR A 730 32.22 38.86 -27.71
C THR A 730 32.18 38.77 -29.23
N LEU A 731 32.82 37.76 -29.80
CA LEU A 731 32.74 37.50 -31.23
C LEU A 731 31.76 36.37 -31.51
N LEU A 732 30.95 36.55 -32.55
CA LEU A 732 30.08 35.55 -33.13
C LEU A 732 30.60 35.24 -34.54
N ASN A 733 31.05 34.01 -34.79
CA ASN A 733 31.66 33.58 -36.05
C ASN A 733 32.81 34.51 -36.51
N GLY A 734 33.58 35.07 -35.58
CA GLY A 734 34.67 36.00 -35.84
C GLY A 734 34.25 37.46 -36.04
N VAL A 735 32.96 37.80 -35.93
CA VAL A 735 32.45 39.17 -36.00
C VAL A 735 32.20 39.69 -34.59
N LEU A 736 32.72 40.88 -34.27
CA LEU A 736 32.51 41.52 -32.97
C LEU A 736 31.04 41.94 -32.83
N LEU A 737 30.38 41.49 -31.75
CA LEU A 737 29.00 41.85 -31.46
C LEU A 737 28.89 43.20 -30.72
N PRO A 738 27.84 43.99 -30.98
CA PRO A 738 27.59 45.22 -30.24
C PRO A 738 27.22 44.93 -28.78
N ILE A 739 27.88 45.63 -27.85
CA ILE A 739 27.67 45.49 -26.41
C ILE A 739 26.23 45.87 -26.05
N ASN A 740 25.59 45.08 -25.18
CA ASN A 740 24.19 45.20 -24.72
C ASN A 740 23.12 45.02 -25.81
N ALA A 741 23.48 44.64 -27.03
CA ALA A 741 22.53 44.35 -28.08
C ALA A 741 22.21 42.86 -28.13
N LYS A 742 20.92 42.52 -28.26
CA LYS A 742 20.50 41.13 -28.46
C LYS A 742 20.79 40.70 -29.89
N THR A 743 21.55 39.64 -30.06
CA THR A 743 21.83 39.02 -31.36
C THR A 743 21.27 37.60 -31.36
N PRO A 744 20.43 37.21 -32.33
CA PRO A 744 19.93 35.86 -32.42
C PRO A 744 21.06 34.89 -32.76
N LEU A 745 21.09 33.75 -32.07
CA LEU A 745 21.97 32.64 -32.38
C LEU A 745 21.31 31.69 -33.38
N ASN A 746 22.10 31.22 -34.33
CA ASN A 746 21.77 30.16 -35.26
C ASN A 746 22.56 28.90 -34.93
N ASN A 747 21.98 27.74 -35.25
CA ASN A 747 22.67 26.47 -35.07
C ASN A 747 24.10 26.51 -35.65
N ASN A 748 25.08 26.04 -34.88
CA ASN A 748 26.52 26.01 -35.15
C ASN A 748 27.28 27.33 -35.01
N ASP A 749 26.65 28.40 -34.54
CA ASP A 749 27.33 29.66 -34.27
C ASP A 749 28.47 29.52 -33.26
N ILE A 750 29.63 30.07 -33.58
CA ILE A 750 30.84 30.05 -32.75
C ILE A 750 30.94 31.34 -31.93
N LEU A 751 30.92 31.18 -30.61
CA LEU A 751 31.10 32.22 -29.62
C LEU A 751 32.55 32.27 -29.15
N GLN A 752 33.15 33.45 -29.12
CA GLN A 752 34.49 33.69 -28.57
C GLN A 752 34.43 34.87 -27.58
N LEU A 753 34.96 34.68 -26.37
CA LEU A 753 34.85 35.65 -25.27
C LEU A 753 35.96 36.73 -25.31
N GLY A 754 36.13 37.39 -26.46
CA GLY A 754 37.10 38.48 -26.67
C GLY A 754 38.01 38.27 -27.86
N VAL A 755 38.52 39.36 -28.42
CA VAL A 755 39.46 39.32 -29.56
C VAL A 755 40.78 38.72 -29.06
N GLY A 756 41.04 37.46 -29.44
CA GLY A 756 42.21 36.69 -28.97
C GLY A 756 41.94 35.76 -27.78
N SER A 757 40.71 35.70 -27.27
CA SER A 757 40.34 34.78 -26.19
C SER A 757 40.51 33.32 -26.62
N VAL A 758 41.05 32.50 -25.73
CA VAL A 758 41.17 31.04 -25.92
C VAL A 758 39.84 30.33 -25.72
N SER A 759 38.87 30.96 -25.07
CA SER A 759 37.54 30.40 -24.81
C SER A 759 36.65 30.49 -26.06
N LYS A 760 36.59 29.39 -26.81
CA LYS A 760 35.70 29.24 -27.96
C LYS A 760 34.64 28.19 -27.70
N MET A 761 33.41 28.48 -28.07
CA MET A 761 32.26 27.61 -27.85
C MET A 761 31.35 27.65 -29.07
N GLN A 762 30.56 26.61 -29.27
CA GLN A 762 29.63 26.49 -30.38
C GLN A 762 28.23 26.32 -29.84
N TYR A 763 27.30 27.18 -30.25
CA TYR A 763 25.88 27.00 -30.01
C TYR A 763 25.34 25.93 -30.95
N MET A 764 24.60 24.98 -30.41
CA MET A 764 23.97 23.90 -31.16
C MET A 764 22.48 23.87 -30.89
N GLU A 765 21.68 23.73 -31.94
CA GLU A 765 20.24 23.58 -31.87
C GLU A 765 19.83 22.25 -32.51
N LYS A 766 19.17 21.36 -31.74
CA LYS A 766 18.81 20.00 -32.19
C LYS A 766 17.48 19.94 -32.96
N ARG A 767 16.67 21.00 -32.95
CA ARG A 767 15.45 21.05 -33.78
C ARG A 767 15.80 21.40 -35.22
N LYS A 768 15.33 20.59 -36.16
CA LYS A 768 15.07 21.07 -37.52
C LYS A 768 13.95 22.12 -37.40
N THR A 769 14.27 23.39 -37.64
CA THR A 769 13.26 24.40 -37.93
C THR A 769 12.34 23.82 -39.01
N LYS A 770 11.04 23.80 -38.71
CA LYS A 770 10.02 23.39 -39.66
C LYS A 770 9.85 24.44 -40.75
#